data_AF-A0A6L9F0R7-F1
#
_entry.id   AF-A0A6L9F0R7-F1
#
_cell.length_a   1.000
_cell.length_b   1.000
_cell.length_c   1.000
_cell.angle_alpha   90.00
_cell.angle_beta   90.00
_cell.angle_gamma   90.00
#
_symmetry.space_group_name_H-M   'P 1'
#
loop_
_entity.id
_entity.type
_entity.pdbx_description
1 polymer ?
#
loop_
_entity_poly.entity_id
_entity_poly.type
_entity_poly.pdbx_seq_one_letter_code
_entity_poly.pdbx_strand_id
1 'polypeptide(L)'
;MIANLRHVFSITMIFLSFSVMGQSVYWGNATTTKAPDNVNLQNLKKEGYAIVSLKESIFVNALNEAPVRANKGITSSTIINLPNEKGELLSFRVYENPVLSKALSERYPEIKSYVGYDVNNKGIKVRFSVSPAGVQSMIIDNEGQTVFMEKNTNEGSDYVVYNRASKLISSADDFICNTIQRKEERTITLMNSDNNDRTLRKYRLAVSTTGEYTAFHGGTAIGALSAINATITRVNEVFETDLGVSLEVIGNTDLVIFTDADSDPYDVNLTSELQETLTNTIGEANYDIGHLFHRDSDNGNAGCIGCVCVDGRKGSGFSSANTPMGDAFDIDYVAHEIGHQFGANHTWSFETERTGVNVEPASGTTIMGYAGITGPNNVLLNSDPYFHYSSIFQIRTYVATTICDVEQPLSNQPPNADAGSDFIIPKSTAFRLTGTATDPDLGDVLSYTWEQIDDGIITNRNFGPANTTGANFRSLPPSNTPVRYMPSLNRVVSGNLTQRNPGLNDAWETVADVGREMNFAFTVRDNVIGGGQTDSDLMKVTVNENAGPFLINSQASGSTLTAGDVEVIEWDVANTNIPPINALEVDILMSLDGGLTFPVILAQNVVNDGEHPVILPGGIATSNARFMVKASNNIFFAVNRADIAIVESEIVLNFNELEFTVCQPDELSVEFDYNTFLGFNGTTTFSVLNAPSGLNTSFNSLTVNVDNTPVLLTLSDTQNVTPGVYTITINAASGSVSKSVDITVNILGGDFNAIVPVNPVNGVSDAFLTTTLTWEADILAEEYDLEIASDTGFTNIVDALTLITNSYTVSGLEEDTTYYWRVKPRNQCAEGSFSSAFSFTTIGVNCKSFITAGLPVEIPSEGKPTVNSVIRVFDDLRITDIKVTVGISHSFVSDLTLKLISPEGTSVTLSRLVCGRNQNIQAVFDDDGEAIVCGTDPAISGVVAPLESFTKFFGESSRGEWTLVVEDSFDFDGGAINAFNLEICAGGEFLPDIDNDGVLDENDNCPITANEDQLDTDNDGIGNICDEDDDNDGVLDVDDNCPLTANANQLDNDNDGIGDVCDEDDDNDGVLDVDDNCPLTANADQLDSDNDGVGDVCDEDVLVSEAITPNGDGINDTWRIINIERYPNAVISVYNRSGNEVYRATGYNNDWNGVYRSRSERLPKGSYYYQIDLSGGGEIDLKGWIYITY
;
A
#
# COMPACT_ATOMS: atom_id res chain seq x y z
N MET A 1 88.70 -49.27 0.65
CA MET A 1 87.76 -49.84 -0.35
C MET A 1 86.90 -48.69 -0.84
N ILE A 2 87.20 -48.17 -2.03
CA ILE A 2 86.42 -47.11 -2.68
C ILE A 2 85.40 -47.83 -3.55
N ALA A 3 84.12 -47.75 -3.19
CA ALA A 3 83.02 -48.15 -4.06
C ALA A 3 82.13 -46.91 -4.28
N ASN A 4 82.01 -46.53 -5.55
CA ASN A 4 81.50 -45.25 -6.03
C ASN A 4 80.02 -45.03 -5.69
N LEU A 5 79.78 -44.00 -4.87
CA LEU A 5 78.47 -43.44 -4.49
C LEU A 5 77.62 -42.97 -5.70
N ARG A 6 78.22 -42.88 -6.90
CA ARG A 6 77.55 -42.44 -8.13
C ARG A 6 76.47 -43.41 -8.65
N HIS A 7 76.54 -44.70 -8.35
CA HIS A 7 75.54 -45.66 -8.89
C HIS A 7 74.29 -45.78 -8.02
N VAL A 8 74.38 -45.49 -6.72
CA VAL A 8 73.21 -45.52 -5.83
C VAL A 8 72.30 -44.33 -6.11
N PHE A 9 72.85 -43.12 -6.26
CA PHE A 9 72.07 -41.92 -6.57
C PHE A 9 71.39 -41.98 -7.94
N SER A 10 72.01 -42.60 -8.95
CA SER A 10 71.39 -42.78 -10.26
C SER A 10 70.24 -43.79 -10.24
N ILE A 11 70.30 -44.83 -9.40
CA ILE A 11 69.20 -45.79 -9.28
C ILE A 11 68.04 -45.18 -8.47
N THR A 12 68.30 -44.36 -7.45
CA THR A 12 67.23 -43.67 -6.70
C THR A 12 66.56 -42.55 -7.53
N MET A 13 67.32 -41.82 -8.36
CA MET A 13 66.72 -40.87 -9.31
C MET A 13 65.92 -41.56 -10.42
N ILE A 14 66.33 -42.74 -10.89
CA ILE A 14 65.56 -43.49 -11.88
C ILE A 14 64.25 -44.02 -11.27
N PHE A 15 64.23 -44.43 -10.00
CA PHE A 15 62.98 -44.82 -9.32
C PHE A 15 62.09 -43.63 -8.90
N LEU A 16 62.65 -42.44 -8.64
CA LEU A 16 61.87 -41.21 -8.42
C LEU A 16 61.33 -40.57 -9.71
N SER A 17 61.87 -40.94 -10.88
CA SER A 17 61.31 -40.55 -12.19
C SER A 17 60.21 -41.48 -12.72
N PHE A 18 59.86 -42.54 -12.00
CA PHE A 18 58.77 -43.47 -12.37
C PHE A 18 57.59 -43.50 -11.37
N SER A 19 57.47 -42.49 -10.50
CA SER A 19 56.18 -42.11 -9.93
C SER A 19 55.56 -40.96 -10.73
N VAL A 20 55.59 -41.08 -12.06
CA VAL A 20 54.57 -40.45 -12.89
C VAL A 20 53.30 -41.23 -12.57
N MET A 21 52.40 -40.64 -11.78
CA MET A 21 51.02 -41.13 -11.70
C MET A 21 50.56 -41.27 -13.15
N GLY A 22 50.34 -42.51 -13.59
CA GLY A 22 49.68 -42.75 -14.87
C GLY A 22 48.29 -42.17 -14.74
N GLN A 23 48.09 -40.92 -15.16
CA GLN A 23 46.76 -40.39 -15.41
C GLN A 23 46.15 -41.32 -16.46
N SER A 24 45.20 -42.15 -16.04
CA SER A 24 44.40 -42.94 -16.94
C SER A 24 43.57 -41.97 -17.77
N VAL A 25 44.03 -41.65 -18.99
CA VAL A 25 43.31 -40.80 -19.94
C VAL A 25 42.13 -41.60 -20.51
N TYR A 26 40.96 -41.49 -19.87
CA TYR A 26 39.70 -42.07 -20.35
C TYR A 26 38.88 -41.12 -21.24
N TRP A 27 39.19 -39.83 -21.27
CA TRP A 27 38.57 -38.87 -22.19
C TRP A 27 39.34 -38.74 -23.50
N GLY A 28 38.63 -38.75 -24.64
CA GLY A 28 39.13 -38.31 -25.93
C GLY A 28 39.12 -36.78 -26.06
N ASN A 29 39.75 -36.24 -27.11
CA ASN A 29 39.70 -34.81 -27.39
C ASN A 29 38.26 -34.37 -27.67
N ALA A 30 37.84 -33.24 -27.08
CA ALA A 30 36.57 -32.63 -27.42
C ALA A 30 36.56 -32.20 -28.90
N THR A 31 35.49 -32.51 -29.63
CA THR A 31 35.31 -32.08 -31.03
C THR A 31 34.05 -31.24 -31.14
N THR A 32 34.17 -30.03 -31.70
CA THR A 32 33.05 -29.11 -31.95
C THR A 32 32.38 -29.32 -33.32
N THR A 33 32.75 -30.36 -34.05
CA THR A 33 32.32 -30.52 -35.45
C THR A 33 31.38 -31.71 -35.64
N LYS A 34 30.12 -31.33 -35.94
CA LYS A 34 28.96 -32.10 -36.42
C LYS A 34 28.07 -32.69 -35.33
N ALA A 35 26.87 -32.14 -35.21
CA ALA A 35 25.82 -32.57 -34.31
C ALA A 35 25.16 -33.88 -34.82
N PRO A 36 25.12 -34.96 -34.01
CA PRO A 36 24.36 -36.17 -34.29
C PRO A 36 22.85 -36.04 -33.93
N ASP A 37 22.01 -36.90 -34.54
CA ASP A 37 20.55 -36.75 -34.60
C ASP A 37 19.73 -37.22 -33.36
N ASN A 38 20.32 -37.82 -32.31
CA ASN A 38 19.56 -38.50 -31.24
C ASN A 38 19.71 -37.97 -29.80
N VAL A 39 20.62 -37.03 -29.55
CA VAL A 39 20.38 -36.02 -28.51
C VAL A 39 19.70 -34.89 -29.27
N ASN A 40 18.67 -34.25 -28.75
CA ASN A 40 18.03 -33.13 -29.44
C ASN A 40 18.97 -31.90 -29.43
N LEU A 41 20.20 -32.05 -29.95
CA LEU A 41 21.26 -31.04 -30.12
C LEU A 41 20.81 -29.92 -31.05
N GLN A 42 19.74 -30.13 -31.84
CA GLN A 42 19.04 -29.07 -32.56
C GLN A 42 18.42 -28.04 -31.61
N ASN A 43 18.17 -28.44 -30.36
CA ASN A 43 17.64 -27.61 -29.30
C ASN A 43 18.74 -27.13 -28.34
N LEU A 44 20.02 -27.13 -28.70
CA LEU A 44 21.08 -26.53 -27.88
C LEU A 44 21.84 -25.46 -28.67
N LYS A 45 22.11 -24.32 -28.05
CA LYS A 45 22.98 -23.27 -28.60
C LYS A 45 24.36 -23.88 -28.83
N LYS A 46 24.94 -23.67 -30.03
CA LYS A 46 26.27 -24.20 -30.42
C LYS A 46 27.40 -23.83 -29.46
N GLU A 47 27.24 -22.77 -28.67
CA GLU A 47 28.23 -22.26 -27.72
C GLU A 47 28.07 -22.85 -26.31
N GLY A 48 27.02 -23.63 -26.04
CA GLY A 48 26.67 -24.11 -24.70
C GLY A 48 26.78 -25.63 -24.49
N TYR A 49 27.45 -26.34 -25.39
CA TYR A 49 27.74 -27.77 -25.23
C TYR A 49 29.09 -28.19 -25.82
N ALA A 50 29.62 -29.30 -25.31
CA ALA A 50 30.77 -30.01 -25.83
C ALA A 50 30.44 -31.48 -26.10
N ILE A 51 31.05 -32.07 -27.13
CA ILE A 51 31.01 -33.52 -27.37
C ILE A 51 32.36 -34.11 -27.01
N VAL A 52 32.35 -35.10 -26.14
CA VAL A 52 33.53 -35.78 -25.58
C VAL A 52 33.37 -37.28 -25.75
N SER A 53 34.47 -38.00 -25.96
CA SER A 53 34.44 -39.46 -26.08
C SER A 53 34.97 -40.11 -24.80
N LEU A 54 34.30 -41.13 -24.29
CA LEU A 54 34.64 -41.80 -23.03
C LEU A 54 35.04 -43.27 -23.25
N LYS A 55 36.21 -43.65 -22.73
CA LYS A 55 36.62 -45.06 -22.60
C LYS A 55 36.02 -45.64 -21.31
N GLU A 56 34.75 -46.03 -21.40
CA GLU A 56 33.93 -46.47 -20.25
C GLU A 56 34.61 -47.51 -19.37
N SER A 57 35.23 -48.56 -19.95
CA SER A 57 35.89 -49.60 -19.15
C SER A 57 37.05 -49.10 -18.30
N ILE A 58 37.80 -48.08 -18.76
CA ILE A 58 38.89 -47.46 -17.98
C ILE A 58 38.30 -46.57 -16.90
N PHE A 59 37.22 -45.84 -17.21
CA PHE A 59 36.51 -44.98 -16.25
C PHE A 59 35.91 -45.80 -15.10
N VAL A 60 35.17 -46.87 -15.41
CA VAL A 60 34.58 -47.77 -14.40
C VAL A 60 35.67 -48.40 -13.53
N ASN A 61 36.79 -48.82 -14.12
CA ASN A 61 37.91 -49.36 -13.33
C ASN A 61 38.53 -48.34 -12.37
N ALA A 62 38.54 -47.05 -12.74
CA ALA A 62 39.03 -45.99 -11.85
C ALA A 62 38.12 -45.78 -10.62
N LEU A 63 36.86 -46.22 -10.68
CA LEU A 63 35.88 -46.07 -9.59
C LEU A 63 35.85 -47.25 -8.62
N ASN A 64 36.44 -48.40 -8.96
CA ASN A 64 36.35 -49.64 -8.16
C ASN A 64 36.86 -49.49 -6.71
N GLU A 65 37.77 -48.55 -6.47
CA GLU A 65 38.37 -48.29 -5.15
C GLU A 65 37.65 -47.15 -4.38
N ALA A 66 36.60 -46.55 -4.95
CA ALA A 66 35.83 -45.51 -4.25
C ALA A 66 35.11 -46.12 -3.03
N PRO A 67 35.36 -45.61 -1.81
CA PRO A 67 34.67 -46.10 -0.63
C PRO A 67 33.19 -45.69 -0.65
N VAL A 68 32.34 -46.52 -0.05
CA VAL A 68 30.94 -46.18 0.19
C VAL A 68 30.85 -45.04 1.21
N ARG A 69 30.11 -43.98 0.89
CA ARG A 69 29.97 -42.75 1.69
C ARG A 69 29.56 -43.01 3.14
N ALA A 70 28.69 -43.98 3.38
CA ALA A 70 28.16 -44.31 4.71
C ALA A 70 29.23 -44.79 5.71
N ASN A 71 30.44 -45.17 5.24
CA ASN A 71 31.55 -45.56 6.11
C ASN A 71 32.21 -44.33 6.73
N LYS A 72 31.71 -43.90 7.90
CA LYS A 72 32.18 -42.71 8.65
C LYS A 72 33.71 -42.71 8.82
N GLY A 73 34.35 -41.59 8.49
CA GLY A 73 35.77 -41.30 8.79
C GLY A 73 36.79 -41.69 7.71
N ILE A 74 36.36 -42.16 6.53
CA ILE A 74 37.26 -42.50 5.42
C ILE A 74 37.24 -41.39 4.37
N THR A 75 38.36 -40.69 4.19
CA THR A 75 38.53 -39.81 3.02
C THR A 75 38.81 -40.66 1.79
N SER A 76 38.03 -40.48 0.71
CA SER A 76 38.27 -41.19 -0.55
C SER A 76 39.61 -40.77 -1.17
N SER A 77 40.43 -41.75 -1.54
CA SER A 77 41.61 -41.54 -2.38
C SER A 77 41.28 -41.57 -3.88
N THR A 78 40.03 -41.88 -4.24
CA THR A 78 39.59 -41.99 -5.64
C THR A 78 39.28 -40.61 -6.19
N ILE A 79 40.04 -40.20 -7.20
CA ILE A 79 39.85 -38.96 -7.94
C ILE A 79 39.54 -39.30 -9.39
N ILE A 80 38.44 -38.75 -9.90
CA ILE A 80 38.08 -38.81 -11.31
C ILE A 80 38.08 -37.40 -11.90
N ASN A 81 38.09 -37.32 -13.22
CA ASN A 81 38.03 -36.11 -14.01
C ASN A 81 36.73 -36.16 -14.81
N LEU A 82 35.94 -35.11 -14.77
CA LEU A 82 34.73 -34.98 -15.58
C LEU A 82 34.79 -33.66 -16.36
N PRO A 83 34.35 -33.66 -17.64
CA PRO A 83 34.33 -32.45 -18.46
C PRO A 83 33.21 -31.49 -18.03
N ASN A 84 33.47 -30.19 -18.15
CA ASN A 84 32.44 -29.14 -18.13
C ASN A 84 31.85 -28.90 -19.53
N GLU A 85 30.95 -27.93 -19.68
CA GLU A 85 30.27 -27.57 -20.92
C GLU A 85 31.22 -27.08 -22.04
N LYS A 86 32.46 -26.71 -21.68
CA LYS A 86 33.54 -26.34 -22.60
C LYS A 86 34.46 -27.51 -22.95
N GLY A 87 34.24 -28.68 -22.35
CA GLY A 87 35.09 -29.87 -22.48
C GLY A 87 36.35 -29.83 -21.62
N GLU A 88 36.47 -28.88 -20.69
CA GLU A 88 37.58 -28.76 -19.75
C GLU A 88 37.39 -29.73 -18.58
N LEU A 89 38.45 -30.41 -18.15
CA LEU A 89 38.35 -31.45 -17.13
C LEU A 89 38.47 -30.88 -15.72
N LEU A 90 37.43 -31.06 -14.90
CA LEU A 90 37.39 -30.82 -13.47
C LEU A 90 37.71 -32.11 -12.70
N SER A 91 38.38 -32.02 -11.55
CA SER A 91 38.89 -33.18 -10.81
C SER A 91 38.08 -33.41 -9.54
N PHE A 92 37.28 -34.46 -9.48
CA PHE A 92 36.39 -34.77 -8.36
C PHE A 92 36.94 -35.87 -7.48
N ARG A 93 36.97 -35.65 -6.17
CA ARG A 93 37.10 -36.72 -5.18
C ARG A 93 35.73 -37.35 -4.96
N VAL A 94 35.61 -38.65 -5.21
CA VAL A 94 34.30 -39.32 -5.31
C VAL A 94 34.13 -40.46 -4.31
N TYR A 95 32.88 -40.66 -3.91
CA TYR A 95 32.41 -41.72 -3.01
C TYR A 95 31.29 -42.48 -3.71
N GLU A 96 31.24 -43.80 -3.52
CA GLU A 96 30.06 -44.57 -3.90
C GLU A 96 28.91 -44.19 -2.97
N ASN A 97 27.77 -43.79 -3.53
CA ASN A 97 26.56 -43.43 -2.81
C ASN A 97 25.37 -44.17 -3.42
N PRO A 98 25.15 -45.44 -3.05
CA PRO A 98 24.13 -46.28 -3.67
C PRO A 98 22.73 -45.68 -3.49
N VAL A 99 22.04 -45.46 -4.61
CA VAL A 99 20.61 -45.15 -4.66
C VAL A 99 19.78 -46.42 -4.57
N LEU A 100 20.28 -47.51 -5.13
CA LEU A 100 19.67 -48.84 -4.98
C LEU A 100 19.91 -49.34 -3.56
N SER A 101 18.89 -49.96 -2.95
CA SER A 101 19.04 -50.67 -1.69
C SER A 101 20.10 -51.77 -1.81
N LYS A 102 20.70 -52.15 -0.68
CA LYS A 102 21.77 -53.16 -0.63
C LYS A 102 21.42 -54.46 -1.38
N ALA A 103 20.21 -54.98 -1.20
CA ALA A 103 19.76 -56.22 -1.84
C ALA A 103 19.69 -56.08 -3.38
N LEU A 104 19.35 -54.90 -3.88
CA LEU A 104 19.26 -54.63 -5.31
C LEU A 104 20.65 -54.37 -5.90
N SER A 105 21.53 -53.64 -5.21
CA SER A 105 22.94 -53.47 -5.59
C SER A 105 23.71 -54.80 -5.66
N GLU A 106 23.42 -55.76 -4.78
CA GLU A 106 24.04 -57.09 -4.83
C GLU A 106 23.58 -57.91 -6.05
N ARG A 107 22.35 -57.69 -6.53
CA ARG A 107 21.80 -58.37 -7.73
C ARG A 107 22.22 -57.71 -9.04
N TYR A 108 22.39 -56.39 -9.04
CA TYR A 108 22.80 -55.60 -10.21
C TYR A 108 24.07 -54.77 -9.89
N PRO A 109 25.22 -55.42 -9.62
CA PRO A 109 26.46 -54.76 -9.18
C PRO A 109 27.06 -53.79 -10.21
N GLU A 110 26.63 -53.87 -11.47
CA GLU A 110 27.01 -52.99 -12.57
C GLU A 110 26.27 -51.65 -12.59
N ILE A 111 25.22 -51.48 -11.78
CA ILE A 111 24.48 -50.22 -11.62
C ILE A 111 24.92 -49.56 -10.32
N LYS A 112 25.59 -48.41 -10.43
CA LYS A 112 26.16 -47.68 -9.29
C LYS A 112 25.89 -46.19 -9.39
N SER A 113 25.92 -45.54 -8.23
CA SER A 113 25.77 -44.09 -8.09
C SER A 113 26.87 -43.53 -7.21
N TYR A 114 27.29 -42.31 -7.52
CA TYR A 114 28.43 -41.66 -6.90
C TYR A 114 28.12 -40.19 -6.63
N VAL A 115 28.79 -39.67 -5.62
CA VAL A 115 28.81 -38.24 -5.26
C VAL A 115 30.25 -37.80 -5.06
N GLY A 116 30.55 -36.54 -5.33
CA GLY A 116 31.88 -35.98 -5.09
C GLY A 116 31.91 -34.46 -5.09
N TYR A 117 33.09 -33.93 -4.80
CA TYR A 117 33.39 -32.51 -4.84
C TYR A 117 34.72 -32.27 -5.56
N ASP A 118 34.87 -31.12 -6.21
CA ASP A 118 36.10 -30.77 -6.91
C ASP A 118 37.25 -30.58 -5.91
N VAL A 119 38.42 -31.13 -6.26
CA VAL A 119 39.59 -31.14 -5.38
C VAL A 119 40.21 -29.76 -5.18
N ASN A 120 39.95 -28.82 -6.09
CA ASN A 120 40.44 -27.44 -6.03
C ASN A 120 39.38 -26.49 -5.47
N ASN A 121 38.09 -26.79 -5.67
CA ASN A 121 36.96 -26.03 -5.12
C ASN A 121 35.88 -26.98 -4.58
N LYS A 122 35.86 -27.17 -3.25
CA LYS A 122 34.91 -28.07 -2.58
C LYS A 122 33.45 -27.74 -2.80
N GLY A 123 33.15 -26.50 -3.20
CA GLY A 123 31.79 -26.09 -3.45
C GLY A 123 31.24 -26.55 -4.80
N ILE A 124 32.11 -26.92 -5.76
CA ILE A 124 31.66 -27.58 -6.98
C ILE A 124 31.41 -29.05 -6.65
N LYS A 125 30.15 -29.46 -6.73
CA LYS A 125 29.70 -30.83 -6.45
C LYS A 125 29.40 -31.57 -7.75
N VAL A 126 29.47 -32.89 -7.68
CA VAL A 126 28.99 -33.76 -8.74
C VAL A 126 28.20 -34.93 -8.19
N ARG A 127 27.11 -35.26 -8.87
CA ARG A 127 26.51 -36.59 -8.83
C ARG A 127 26.56 -37.24 -10.18
N PHE A 128 26.81 -38.54 -10.19
CA PHE A 128 26.74 -39.31 -11.41
C PHE A 128 26.39 -40.75 -11.16
N SER A 129 25.74 -41.35 -12.16
CA SER A 129 25.42 -42.77 -12.21
C SER A 129 26.27 -43.46 -13.26
N VAL A 130 26.55 -44.74 -13.03
CA VAL A 130 27.28 -45.62 -13.93
C VAL A 130 26.48 -46.90 -14.09
N SER A 131 26.21 -47.29 -15.32
CA SER A 131 25.44 -48.49 -15.64
C SER A 131 25.85 -49.04 -17.02
N PRO A 132 25.32 -50.20 -17.44
CA PRO A 132 25.47 -50.66 -18.83
C PRO A 132 24.95 -49.65 -19.88
N ALA A 133 24.03 -48.75 -19.50
CA ALA A 133 23.55 -47.68 -20.38
C ALA A 133 24.56 -46.55 -20.56
N GLY A 134 25.59 -46.44 -19.70
CA GLY A 134 26.62 -45.41 -19.75
C GLY A 134 26.76 -44.63 -18.45
N VAL A 135 27.36 -43.44 -18.54
CA VAL A 135 27.58 -42.51 -17.42
C VAL A 135 26.69 -41.28 -17.56
N GLN A 136 25.90 -40.95 -16.54
CA GLN A 136 25.13 -39.71 -16.52
C GLN A 136 25.57 -38.86 -15.33
N SER A 137 25.86 -37.58 -15.54
CA SER A 137 26.27 -36.68 -14.45
C SER A 137 25.47 -35.39 -14.39
N MET A 138 25.50 -34.77 -13.21
CA MET A 138 25.08 -33.42 -12.90
C MET A 138 26.18 -32.81 -12.03
N ILE A 139 26.86 -31.80 -12.58
CA ILE A 139 27.80 -30.94 -11.85
C ILE A 139 27.03 -29.69 -11.47
N ILE A 140 27.14 -29.27 -10.21
CA ILE A 140 26.59 -28.01 -9.71
C ILE A 140 27.71 -27.21 -9.05
N ASP A 141 27.82 -25.94 -9.40
CA ASP A 141 28.76 -25.02 -8.74
C ASP A 141 28.08 -24.23 -7.61
N ASN A 142 28.86 -23.38 -6.93
CA ASN A 142 28.38 -22.55 -5.82
C ASN A 142 27.44 -21.42 -6.25
N GLU A 143 27.31 -21.18 -7.55
CA GLU A 143 26.43 -20.20 -8.15
C GLU A 143 25.18 -20.86 -8.74
N GLY A 144 24.91 -22.11 -8.34
CA GLY A 144 23.75 -22.89 -8.75
C GLY A 144 23.75 -23.26 -10.23
N GLN A 145 24.85 -23.00 -10.96
CA GLN A 145 24.94 -23.32 -12.37
C GLN A 145 25.13 -24.83 -12.52
N THR A 146 24.41 -25.41 -13.47
CA THR A 146 24.39 -26.84 -13.67
C THR A 146 24.88 -27.27 -15.04
N VAL A 147 25.73 -28.30 -15.03
CA VAL A 147 26.28 -28.94 -16.22
C VAL A 147 25.92 -30.41 -16.20
N PHE A 148 25.25 -30.86 -17.25
CA PHE A 148 24.80 -32.23 -17.43
C PHE A 148 25.68 -32.95 -18.44
N MET A 149 25.91 -34.24 -18.21
CA MET A 149 26.57 -35.11 -19.17
C MET A 149 25.72 -36.35 -19.43
N GLU A 150 25.49 -36.64 -20.70
CA GLU A 150 24.63 -37.74 -21.15
C GLU A 150 25.23 -38.45 -22.36
N LYS A 151 24.97 -39.76 -22.47
CA LYS A 151 25.49 -40.58 -23.56
C LYS A 151 24.75 -40.29 -24.86
N ASN A 152 25.49 -40.10 -25.94
CA ASN A 152 24.94 -40.05 -27.29
C ASN A 152 24.69 -41.47 -27.82
N THR A 153 23.41 -41.85 -27.93
CA THR A 153 22.98 -43.21 -28.25
C THR A 153 23.31 -43.67 -29.68
N ASN A 154 23.71 -42.78 -30.59
CA ASN A 154 24.01 -43.10 -32.01
C ASN A 154 25.48 -43.40 -32.32
N GLU A 155 26.44 -42.89 -31.55
CA GLU A 155 27.88 -43.01 -31.87
C GLU A 155 28.71 -43.73 -30.77
N GLY A 156 28.02 -44.50 -29.91
CA GLY A 156 28.59 -45.58 -29.09
C GLY A 156 29.38 -45.14 -27.86
N SER A 157 30.42 -44.30 -28.01
CA SER A 157 31.32 -43.86 -26.93
C SER A 157 31.29 -42.35 -26.67
N ASP A 158 30.45 -41.61 -27.40
CA ASP A 158 30.38 -40.16 -27.30
C ASP A 158 29.34 -39.71 -26.29
N TYR A 159 29.63 -38.59 -25.63
CA TYR A 159 28.85 -37.96 -24.59
C TYR A 159 28.67 -36.49 -24.93
N VAL A 160 27.47 -35.98 -24.65
CA VAL A 160 27.15 -34.55 -24.75
C VAL A 160 27.23 -33.97 -23.35
N VAL A 161 28.01 -32.91 -23.19
CA VAL A 161 28.13 -32.14 -21.96
C VAL A 161 27.55 -30.77 -22.22
N TYR A 162 26.55 -30.33 -21.45
CA TYR A 162 25.82 -29.10 -21.75
C TYR A 162 25.37 -28.38 -20.48
N ASN A 163 25.25 -27.06 -20.57
CA ASN A 163 24.56 -26.26 -19.56
C ASN A 163 23.07 -26.18 -19.92
N ARG A 164 22.18 -26.35 -18.95
CA ARG A 164 20.71 -26.30 -19.12
C ARG A 164 20.24 -24.99 -19.78
N ALA A 165 20.85 -23.85 -19.45
CA ALA A 165 20.56 -22.54 -20.04
C ALA A 165 20.87 -22.44 -21.56
N SER A 166 21.57 -23.42 -22.13
CA SER A 166 21.86 -23.48 -23.55
C SER A 166 20.71 -24.05 -24.38
N LYS A 167 19.64 -24.56 -23.76
CA LYS A 167 18.47 -25.09 -24.47
C LYS A 167 17.77 -24.00 -25.30
N LEU A 168 17.57 -24.31 -26.59
CA LEU A 168 16.79 -23.58 -27.57
C LEU A 168 15.34 -24.09 -27.52
N ILE A 169 14.42 -23.22 -27.96
CA ILE A 169 13.00 -23.49 -28.02
C ILE A 169 12.74 -24.75 -28.86
N SER A 170 12.49 -25.88 -28.19
CA SER A 170 11.56 -26.88 -28.73
C SER A 170 10.18 -26.57 -28.20
N SER A 171 9.16 -26.78 -29.03
CA SER A 171 7.77 -26.86 -28.60
C SER A 171 7.66 -27.96 -27.54
N ALA A 172 7.76 -27.58 -26.26
CA ALA A 172 7.21 -28.37 -25.18
C ALA A 172 5.69 -28.17 -25.27
N ASP A 173 5.06 -29.01 -26.10
CA ASP A 173 3.62 -29.12 -26.12
C ASP A 173 3.21 -30.04 -24.94
N ASP A 174 2.25 -29.55 -24.15
CA ASP A 174 1.31 -30.30 -23.32
C ASP A 174 1.76 -30.96 -21.99
N PHE A 175 2.79 -30.49 -21.26
CA PHE A 175 2.89 -30.85 -19.83
C PHE A 175 1.76 -30.17 -19.02
N ILE A 176 0.90 -30.97 -18.39
CA ILE A 176 -0.17 -30.52 -17.49
C ILE A 176 -0.03 -31.29 -16.17
N CYS A 177 0.66 -30.73 -15.17
CA CYS A 177 0.60 -31.30 -13.82
C CYS A 177 -0.85 -31.19 -13.31
N ASN A 178 -1.46 -32.35 -13.02
CA ASN A 178 -2.79 -32.42 -12.42
C ASN A 178 -2.66 -32.90 -10.98
N THR A 179 -3.24 -32.19 -10.02
CA THR A 179 -3.35 -32.66 -8.63
C THR A 179 -4.82 -32.67 -8.18
N ILE A 180 -5.19 -33.62 -7.31
CA ILE A 180 -6.51 -33.59 -6.67
C ILE A 180 -6.41 -32.57 -5.52
N GLN A 181 -6.86 -31.34 -5.75
CA GLN A 181 -6.98 -30.34 -4.69
C GLN A 181 -7.95 -30.83 -3.61
N ARG A 182 -7.43 -31.25 -2.46
CA ARG A 182 -8.19 -31.30 -1.22
C ARG A 182 -7.95 -30.00 -0.47
N LYS A 183 -9.02 -29.22 -0.30
CA LYS A 183 -9.10 -28.07 0.61
C LYS A 183 -8.68 -28.48 2.03
N GLU A 184 -7.40 -28.38 2.33
CA GLU A 184 -6.96 -28.01 3.67
C GLU A 184 -6.38 -26.60 3.55
N GLU A 185 -7.24 -25.60 3.73
CA GLU A 185 -6.84 -24.23 4.01
C GLU A 185 -6.09 -24.24 5.35
N ARG A 186 -4.78 -24.50 5.32
CA ARG A 186 -3.90 -24.17 6.45
C ARG A 186 -3.45 -22.73 6.24
N THR A 187 -3.93 -21.84 7.10
CA THR A 187 -3.31 -20.52 7.28
C THR A 187 -1.89 -20.77 7.79
N ILE A 188 -0.92 -20.78 6.88
CA ILE A 188 0.48 -20.92 7.23
C ILE A 188 0.94 -19.56 7.75
N THR A 189 1.15 -19.47 9.06
CA THR A 189 1.95 -18.39 9.63
C THR A 189 3.39 -18.63 9.19
N LEU A 190 3.94 -17.75 8.35
CA LEU A 190 5.34 -17.77 7.95
C LEU A 190 6.20 -17.73 9.22
N MET A 191 6.93 -18.81 9.51
CA MET A 191 7.89 -18.92 10.60
C MET A 191 9.21 -19.45 10.03
N ASN A 192 10.33 -19.19 10.68
CA ASN A 192 11.62 -19.79 10.33
C ASN A 192 11.50 -21.32 10.53
N SER A 193 11.43 -22.08 9.44
CA SER A 193 11.48 -23.54 9.49
C SER A 193 12.37 -24.04 8.36
N ASP A 194 13.60 -24.39 8.74
CA ASP A 194 14.67 -24.73 7.82
C ASP A 194 15.08 -26.19 7.94
N ASN A 195 15.97 -26.62 7.04
CA ASN A 195 16.63 -27.91 7.14
C ASN A 195 17.84 -27.84 8.07
N ASN A 196 17.62 -27.54 9.36
CA ASN A 196 18.67 -27.30 10.36
C ASN A 196 18.66 -28.27 11.57
N ASP A 197 17.85 -29.33 11.51
CA ASP A 197 17.69 -30.32 12.58
C ASP A 197 18.77 -31.42 12.61
N ARG A 198 19.82 -31.27 11.79
CA ARG A 198 21.00 -32.14 11.71
C ARG A 198 20.65 -33.60 11.40
N THR A 199 19.60 -33.80 10.61
CA THR A 199 19.09 -35.13 10.29
C THR A 199 18.94 -35.30 8.79
N LEU A 200 19.61 -36.32 8.25
CA LEU A 200 19.33 -36.82 6.90
C LEU A 200 18.26 -37.91 6.99
N ARG A 201 17.14 -37.71 6.32
CA ARG A 201 16.02 -38.65 6.30
C ARG A 201 16.04 -39.49 5.05
N LYS A 202 16.16 -40.80 5.22
CA LYS A 202 16.13 -41.74 4.09
C LYS A 202 14.73 -42.35 3.94
N TYR A 203 14.13 -42.18 2.77
CA TYR A 203 12.83 -42.75 2.41
C TYR A 203 12.99 -43.88 1.39
N ARG A 204 12.27 -44.99 1.59
CA ARG A 204 12.24 -46.14 0.69
C ARG A 204 11.27 -45.86 -0.46
N LEU A 205 11.83 -45.75 -1.67
CA LEU A 205 11.10 -45.45 -2.90
C LEU A 205 10.81 -46.72 -3.70
N ALA A 206 9.52 -46.98 -3.94
CA ALA A 206 9.05 -47.98 -4.89
C ALA A 206 8.81 -47.34 -6.27
N VAL A 207 9.75 -47.51 -7.19
CA VAL A 207 9.54 -47.06 -8.58
C VAL A 207 8.96 -48.19 -9.42
N SER A 208 7.79 -47.97 -10.01
CA SER A 208 7.21 -48.85 -11.03
C SER A 208 7.44 -48.27 -12.42
N THR A 209 7.39 -49.10 -13.47
CA THR A 209 7.55 -48.65 -14.86
C THR A 209 6.58 -49.33 -15.79
N THR A 210 5.96 -48.60 -16.72
CA THR A 210 5.17 -49.22 -17.79
C THR A 210 6.05 -49.96 -18.81
N GLY A 211 5.45 -50.84 -19.59
CA GLY A 211 6.12 -51.58 -20.66
C GLY A 211 6.75 -50.65 -21.71
N GLU A 212 6.12 -49.52 -22.01
CA GLU A 212 6.62 -48.51 -22.95
C GLU A 212 7.88 -47.81 -22.46
N TYR A 213 7.92 -47.47 -21.16
CA TYR A 213 9.10 -46.90 -20.52
C TYR A 213 10.26 -47.90 -20.58
N THR A 214 9.99 -49.16 -20.20
CA THR A 214 11.01 -50.20 -20.24
C THR A 214 11.48 -50.47 -21.67
N ALA A 215 10.59 -50.49 -22.66
CA ALA A 215 10.92 -50.66 -24.06
C ALA A 215 11.85 -49.55 -24.56
N PHE A 216 11.60 -48.30 -24.16
CA PHE A 216 12.47 -47.16 -24.50
C PHE A 216 13.89 -47.31 -23.94
N HIS A 217 14.02 -47.82 -22.73
CA HIS A 217 15.30 -48.09 -22.07
C HIS A 217 15.90 -49.46 -22.42
N GLY A 218 15.57 -50.00 -23.59
CA GLY A 218 16.17 -51.23 -24.13
C GLY A 218 15.38 -52.52 -23.87
N GLY A 219 14.14 -52.43 -23.38
CA GLY A 219 13.20 -53.55 -23.24
C GLY A 219 13.56 -54.57 -22.17
N THR A 220 14.44 -54.22 -21.24
CA THR A 220 14.91 -55.13 -20.19
C THR A 220 14.81 -54.48 -18.82
N ALA A 221 14.60 -55.30 -17.79
CA ALA A 221 14.53 -54.81 -16.41
C ALA A 221 15.81 -54.07 -15.97
N ILE A 222 16.98 -54.54 -16.42
CA ILE A 222 18.25 -53.87 -16.14
C ILE A 222 18.36 -52.50 -16.82
N GLY A 223 17.82 -52.35 -18.04
CA GLY A 223 17.78 -51.09 -18.76
C GLY A 223 16.90 -50.06 -18.05
N ALA A 224 15.67 -50.44 -17.70
CA ALA A 224 14.76 -49.61 -16.91
C ALA A 224 15.36 -49.25 -15.54
N LEU A 225 15.95 -50.23 -14.83
CA LEU A 225 16.58 -49.97 -13.53
C LEU A 225 17.79 -49.05 -13.63
N SER A 226 18.56 -49.12 -14.72
CA SER A 226 19.68 -48.21 -14.98
C SER A 226 19.20 -46.76 -15.12
N ALA A 227 18.07 -46.56 -15.82
CA ALA A 227 17.44 -45.26 -15.99
C ALA A 227 16.86 -44.73 -14.66
N ILE A 228 16.12 -45.57 -13.91
CA ILE A 228 15.62 -45.23 -12.57
C ILE A 228 16.76 -44.76 -11.67
N ASN A 229 17.87 -45.51 -11.66
CA ASN A 229 19.04 -45.16 -10.86
C ASN A 229 19.63 -43.80 -11.27
N ALA A 230 19.72 -43.51 -12.57
CA ALA A 230 20.21 -42.23 -13.06
C ALA A 230 19.34 -41.04 -12.63
N THR A 231 18.01 -41.16 -12.81
CA THR A 231 17.03 -40.16 -12.41
C THR A 231 17.10 -39.88 -10.91
N ILE A 232 16.96 -40.91 -10.08
CA ILE A 232 16.95 -40.72 -8.61
C ILE A 232 18.31 -40.27 -8.08
N THR A 233 19.41 -40.59 -8.77
CA THR A 233 20.74 -40.04 -8.44
C THR A 233 20.75 -38.51 -8.57
N ARG A 234 20.14 -37.95 -9.61
CA ARG A 234 20.03 -36.49 -9.81
C ARG A 234 19.02 -35.85 -8.87
N VAL A 235 17.84 -36.44 -8.70
CA VAL A 235 16.81 -35.96 -7.76
C VAL A 235 17.38 -35.85 -6.33
N ASN A 236 18.13 -36.86 -5.90
CA ASN A 236 18.79 -36.83 -4.59
C ASN A 236 19.87 -35.74 -4.44
N GLU A 237 20.40 -35.13 -5.51
CA GLU A 237 21.29 -33.98 -5.36
C GLU A 237 20.55 -32.78 -4.77
N VAL A 238 19.36 -32.49 -5.31
CA VAL A 238 18.56 -31.35 -4.87
C VAL A 238 17.92 -31.64 -3.52
N PHE A 239 17.32 -32.83 -3.36
CA PHE A 239 16.62 -33.22 -2.13
C PHE A 239 17.57 -33.31 -0.92
N GLU A 240 18.80 -33.81 -1.10
CA GLU A 240 19.77 -33.85 0.00
C GLU A 240 20.33 -32.46 0.34
N THR A 241 20.36 -31.52 -0.63
CA THR A 241 20.87 -30.16 -0.42
C THR A 241 19.83 -29.27 0.27
N ASP A 242 18.61 -29.22 -0.26
CA ASP A 242 17.58 -28.28 0.23
C ASP A 242 16.75 -28.86 1.39
N LEU A 243 16.50 -30.18 1.39
CA LEU A 243 15.47 -30.77 2.27
C LEU A 243 16.04 -31.73 3.32
N GLY A 244 17.30 -32.17 3.17
CA GLY A 244 17.89 -33.19 4.02
C GLY A 244 17.22 -34.55 3.81
N VAL A 245 16.70 -34.79 2.61
CA VAL A 245 15.96 -36.01 2.23
C VAL A 245 16.76 -36.81 1.22
N SER A 246 16.80 -38.14 1.37
CA SER A 246 17.44 -39.06 0.42
C SER A 246 16.48 -40.20 0.08
N LEU A 247 16.31 -40.47 -1.21
CA LEU A 247 15.47 -41.55 -1.73
C LEU A 247 16.31 -42.79 -2.03
N GLU A 248 15.90 -43.94 -1.48
CA GLU A 248 16.52 -45.25 -1.72
C GLU A 248 15.54 -46.18 -2.44
N VAL A 249 15.93 -46.70 -3.60
CA VAL A 249 15.11 -47.63 -4.39
C VAL A 249 15.07 -49.00 -3.72
N ILE A 250 13.87 -49.49 -3.44
CA ILE A 250 13.66 -50.70 -2.64
C ILE A 250 14.18 -51.99 -3.29
N GLY A 251 14.42 -53.00 -2.44
CA GLY A 251 15.07 -54.24 -2.82
C GLY A 251 14.31 -55.08 -3.85
N ASN A 252 13.00 -54.89 -3.99
CA ASN A 252 12.09 -55.66 -4.84
C ASN A 252 11.43 -54.83 -5.96
N THR A 253 12.03 -53.69 -6.32
CA THR A 253 11.59 -52.85 -7.45
C THR A 253 11.51 -53.62 -8.78
N ASP A 254 12.36 -54.64 -8.99
CA ASP A 254 12.32 -55.50 -10.17
C ASP A 254 11.00 -56.27 -10.37
N LEU A 255 10.18 -56.41 -9.33
CA LEU A 255 8.85 -57.03 -9.42
C LEU A 255 7.79 -56.12 -10.06
N VAL A 256 8.05 -54.81 -10.11
CA VAL A 256 7.15 -53.79 -10.66
C VAL A 256 7.79 -53.06 -11.85
N ILE A 257 8.81 -53.68 -12.46
CA ILE A 257 9.32 -53.26 -13.77
C ILE A 257 8.69 -54.16 -14.83
N PHE A 258 7.75 -53.61 -15.58
CA PHE A 258 7.05 -54.34 -16.64
C PHE A 258 7.80 -54.18 -17.96
N THR A 259 8.09 -55.30 -18.63
CA THR A 259 8.85 -55.31 -19.91
C THR A 259 7.96 -55.41 -21.15
N ASP A 260 6.68 -55.68 -20.97
CA ASP A 260 5.71 -55.90 -22.04
C ASP A 260 4.48 -55.03 -21.80
N ALA A 261 4.29 -54.05 -22.69
CA ALA A 261 3.22 -53.06 -22.66
C ALA A 261 1.83 -53.69 -22.69
N ASP A 262 1.66 -54.85 -23.34
CA ASP A 262 0.33 -55.48 -23.45
C ASP A 262 -0.10 -56.18 -22.15
N SER A 263 0.81 -56.32 -21.17
CA SER A 263 0.61 -57.13 -19.96
C SER A 263 0.84 -56.39 -18.65
N ASP A 264 1.22 -55.12 -18.73
CA ASP A 264 1.38 -54.30 -17.54
C ASP A 264 0.01 -53.89 -16.96
N PRO A 265 -0.05 -53.44 -15.70
CA PRO A 265 -1.31 -53.14 -15.02
C PRO A 265 -1.83 -51.72 -15.29
N TYR A 266 -1.27 -50.99 -16.26
CA TYR A 266 -1.51 -49.58 -16.49
C TYR A 266 -2.33 -49.35 -17.76
N ASP A 267 -3.46 -48.66 -17.64
CA ASP A 267 -4.33 -48.36 -18.79
C ASP A 267 -4.76 -46.89 -18.74
N VAL A 268 -5.75 -46.55 -17.90
CA VAL A 268 -6.36 -45.21 -17.92
C VAL A 268 -6.14 -44.43 -16.63
N ASN A 269 -6.21 -45.07 -15.46
CA ASN A 269 -6.09 -44.37 -14.18
C ASN A 269 -4.80 -44.75 -13.45
N LEU A 270 -3.69 -44.26 -14.02
CA LEU A 270 -2.32 -44.52 -13.56
C LEU A 270 -2.14 -44.32 -12.05
N THR A 271 -2.80 -43.31 -11.46
CA THR A 271 -2.69 -43.01 -10.01
C THR A 271 -3.23 -44.15 -9.13
N SER A 272 -4.45 -44.62 -9.42
CA SER A 272 -5.08 -45.70 -8.65
C SER A 272 -4.49 -47.07 -8.99
N GLU A 273 -4.12 -47.28 -10.26
CA GLU A 273 -3.54 -48.53 -10.76
C GLU A 273 -2.14 -48.74 -10.17
N LEU A 274 -1.33 -47.66 -10.05
CA LEU A 274 -0.05 -47.73 -9.37
C LEU A 274 -0.23 -48.06 -7.89
N GLN A 275 -1.13 -47.38 -7.20
CA GLN A 275 -1.37 -47.60 -5.78
C GLN A 275 -1.77 -49.05 -5.52
N GLU A 276 -2.69 -49.59 -6.33
CA GLU A 276 -3.10 -50.99 -6.25
C GLU A 276 -1.94 -51.95 -6.56
N THR A 277 -1.17 -51.68 -7.62
CA THR A 277 -0.03 -52.50 -8.05
C THR A 277 1.02 -52.60 -6.96
N LEU A 278 1.42 -51.47 -6.37
CA LEU A 278 2.41 -51.43 -5.28
C LEU A 278 1.87 -52.09 -4.00
N THR A 279 0.60 -51.85 -3.66
CA THR A 279 -0.05 -52.49 -2.51
C THR A 279 -0.06 -54.01 -2.63
N ASN A 280 -0.42 -54.54 -3.81
CA ASN A 280 -0.56 -55.97 -4.04
C ASN A 280 0.78 -56.69 -4.23
N THR A 281 1.75 -56.04 -4.88
CA THR A 281 3.02 -56.67 -5.29
C THR A 281 4.14 -56.44 -4.27
N ILE A 282 4.27 -55.20 -3.80
CA ILE A 282 5.34 -54.80 -2.87
C ILE A 282 4.85 -54.87 -1.43
N GLY A 283 3.61 -54.45 -1.17
CA GLY A 283 3.04 -54.33 0.17
C GLY A 283 3.44 -53.02 0.85
N GLU A 284 2.44 -52.32 1.39
CA GLU A 284 2.58 -50.95 1.95
C GLU A 284 3.69 -50.82 3.00
N ALA A 285 3.93 -51.84 3.83
CA ALA A 285 4.98 -51.76 4.86
C ALA A 285 6.42 -51.69 4.29
N ASN A 286 6.60 -52.03 3.01
CA ASN A 286 7.92 -52.18 2.38
C ASN A 286 8.41 -50.94 1.64
N TYR A 287 7.60 -49.89 1.54
CA TYR A 287 7.96 -48.62 0.92
C TYR A 287 7.30 -47.43 1.63
N ASP A 288 7.92 -46.28 1.49
CA ASP A 288 7.53 -45.03 2.15
C ASP A 288 6.90 -44.05 1.16
N ILE A 289 7.35 -44.14 -0.10
CA ILE A 289 6.86 -43.40 -1.26
C ILE A 289 6.89 -44.33 -2.47
N GLY A 290 5.88 -44.25 -3.32
CA GLY A 290 5.78 -44.99 -4.57
C GLY A 290 5.52 -44.04 -5.73
N HIS A 291 6.13 -44.33 -6.86
CA HIS A 291 6.07 -43.47 -8.05
C HIS A 291 6.16 -44.30 -9.34
N LEU A 292 5.40 -43.92 -10.37
CA LEU A 292 5.43 -44.56 -11.69
C LEU A 292 6.24 -43.71 -12.67
N PHE A 293 7.16 -44.36 -13.39
CA PHE A 293 7.76 -43.77 -14.59
C PHE A 293 7.08 -44.34 -15.83
N HIS A 294 6.46 -43.44 -16.59
CA HIS A 294 5.67 -43.76 -17.76
C HIS A 294 6.28 -43.12 -19.02
N ARG A 295 6.00 -43.71 -20.18
CA ARG A 295 6.34 -43.14 -21.47
C ARG A 295 5.07 -42.95 -22.29
N ASP A 296 4.57 -41.73 -22.27
CA ASP A 296 3.49 -41.25 -23.14
C ASP A 296 3.69 -39.73 -23.34
N SER A 297 2.62 -38.96 -23.55
CA SER A 297 2.68 -37.51 -23.54
C SER A 297 3.31 -36.98 -22.24
N ASP A 298 3.96 -35.83 -22.37
CA ASP A 298 4.62 -35.14 -21.27
C ASP A 298 3.53 -34.78 -20.24
N ASN A 299 3.56 -35.37 -19.05
CA ASN A 299 2.50 -35.23 -18.05
C ASN A 299 3.01 -35.67 -16.67
N GLY A 300 2.30 -35.29 -15.61
CA GLY A 300 2.63 -35.65 -14.24
C GLY A 300 1.42 -35.52 -13.33
N ASN A 301 1.42 -36.34 -12.28
CA ASN A 301 0.42 -36.26 -11.22
C ASN A 301 0.98 -36.89 -9.96
N ALA A 302 1.12 -36.12 -8.90
CA ALA A 302 1.59 -36.61 -7.61
C ALA A 302 0.63 -37.60 -6.92
N GLY A 303 -0.62 -37.70 -7.39
CA GLY A 303 -1.73 -38.45 -6.79
C GLY A 303 -2.31 -37.78 -5.54
N CYS A 304 -1.46 -37.05 -4.80
CA CYS A 304 -1.78 -36.29 -3.61
C CYS A 304 -0.66 -35.32 -3.24
N ILE A 305 -1.00 -34.28 -2.48
CA ILE A 305 -0.04 -33.38 -1.86
C ILE A 305 0.19 -33.84 -0.41
N GLY A 306 1.44 -34.05 -0.01
CA GLY A 306 1.79 -34.45 1.34
C GLY A 306 1.22 -35.83 1.71
N CYS A 307 1.64 -36.87 1.00
CA CYS A 307 1.14 -38.23 1.21
C CYS A 307 2.21 -39.32 1.31
N VAL A 308 3.49 -38.95 1.38
CA VAL A 308 4.54 -39.87 1.82
C VAL A 308 4.17 -40.48 3.19
N CYS A 309 4.51 -41.75 3.41
CA CYS A 309 4.13 -42.51 4.61
C CYS A 309 2.62 -42.79 4.81
N VAL A 310 1.73 -42.40 3.88
CA VAL A 310 0.27 -42.64 4.02
C VAL A 310 -0.17 -43.86 3.22
N ASP A 311 -0.44 -44.98 3.91
CA ASP A 311 -0.96 -46.20 3.29
C ASP A 311 -2.25 -45.92 2.48
N GLY A 312 -2.36 -46.56 1.32
CA GLY A 312 -3.45 -46.37 0.37
C GLY A 312 -3.34 -45.08 -0.47
N ARG A 313 -2.28 -44.27 -0.30
CA ARG A 313 -2.06 -43.04 -1.08
C ARG A 313 -0.60 -42.81 -1.49
N LYS A 314 0.36 -43.24 -0.68
CA LYS A 314 1.80 -42.96 -0.87
C LYS A 314 2.40 -43.52 -2.15
N GLY A 315 1.70 -44.40 -2.85
CA GLY A 315 2.09 -44.98 -4.13
C GLY A 315 1.16 -44.58 -5.28
N SER A 316 0.69 -43.34 -5.32
CA SER A 316 -0.25 -42.88 -6.36
C SER A 316 0.31 -41.85 -7.34
N GLY A 317 1.59 -41.49 -7.22
CA GLY A 317 2.24 -40.49 -8.08
C GLY A 317 2.85 -41.05 -9.36
N PHE A 318 2.84 -40.29 -10.45
CA PHE A 318 3.52 -40.65 -11.70
C PHE A 318 4.15 -39.45 -12.41
N SER A 319 5.20 -39.75 -13.19
CA SER A 319 5.84 -38.84 -14.14
C SER A 319 5.88 -39.49 -15.51
N SER A 320 5.47 -38.77 -16.54
CA SER A 320 5.39 -39.22 -17.93
C SER A 320 6.09 -38.26 -18.88
N ALA A 321 6.83 -38.80 -19.84
CA ALA A 321 7.37 -38.02 -20.94
C ALA A 321 7.58 -38.87 -22.20
N ASN A 322 7.56 -38.22 -23.36
CA ASN A 322 7.84 -38.89 -24.64
C ASN A 322 9.29 -39.40 -24.69
N THR A 323 10.17 -38.64 -24.05
CA THR A 323 11.60 -38.91 -23.85
C THR A 323 11.88 -38.94 -22.35
N PRO A 324 11.57 -40.05 -21.64
CA PRO A 324 11.64 -40.11 -20.19
C PRO A 324 13.06 -40.42 -19.72
N MET A 325 13.96 -39.49 -20.05
CA MET A 325 15.37 -39.48 -19.68
C MET A 325 15.92 -38.06 -19.70
N GLY A 326 17.01 -37.84 -18.98
CA GLY A 326 17.77 -36.59 -19.00
C GLY A 326 17.26 -35.54 -18.03
N ASP A 327 17.96 -34.42 -17.99
CA ASP A 327 17.74 -33.34 -17.03
C ASP A 327 16.31 -32.78 -17.00
N ALA A 328 15.60 -32.74 -18.15
CA ALA A 328 14.21 -32.29 -18.20
C ALA A 328 13.32 -33.24 -17.42
N PHE A 329 13.31 -34.53 -17.79
CA PHE A 329 12.52 -35.56 -17.10
C PHE A 329 12.85 -35.64 -15.60
N ASP A 330 14.13 -35.61 -15.26
CA ASP A 330 14.57 -35.81 -13.88
C ASP A 330 14.22 -34.64 -12.95
N ILE A 331 14.30 -33.39 -13.44
CA ILE A 331 14.08 -32.18 -12.63
C ILE A 331 12.68 -31.60 -12.81
N ASP A 332 12.22 -31.39 -14.04
CA ASP A 332 10.96 -30.70 -14.30
C ASP A 332 9.74 -31.58 -14.03
N TYR A 333 9.89 -32.91 -14.11
CA TYR A 333 8.79 -33.87 -13.91
C TYR A 333 9.01 -34.64 -12.60
N VAL A 334 10.07 -35.45 -12.50
CA VAL A 334 10.21 -36.36 -11.36
C VAL A 334 10.44 -35.63 -10.05
N ALA A 335 11.35 -34.65 -10.01
CA ALA A 335 11.58 -33.87 -8.78
C ALA A 335 10.35 -33.03 -8.40
N HIS A 336 9.63 -32.48 -9.38
CA HIS A 336 8.39 -31.72 -9.20
C HIS A 336 7.28 -32.56 -8.56
N GLU A 337 6.93 -33.70 -9.18
CA GLU A 337 5.85 -34.55 -8.70
C GLU A 337 6.18 -35.19 -7.34
N ILE A 338 7.44 -35.57 -7.14
CA ILE A 338 7.88 -36.04 -5.81
C ILE A 338 7.81 -34.89 -4.80
N GLY A 339 8.15 -33.66 -5.17
CA GLY A 339 8.00 -32.46 -4.32
C GLY A 339 6.58 -32.28 -3.79
N HIS A 340 5.57 -32.48 -4.64
CA HIS A 340 4.16 -32.54 -4.22
C HIS A 340 3.87 -33.71 -3.26
N GLN A 341 4.36 -34.92 -3.54
CA GLN A 341 4.17 -36.05 -2.61
C GLN A 341 4.73 -35.73 -1.21
N PHE A 342 5.79 -34.92 -1.14
CA PHE A 342 6.40 -34.39 0.10
C PHE A 342 5.72 -33.14 0.68
N GLY A 343 4.71 -32.56 0.01
CA GLY A 343 3.83 -31.53 0.59
C GLY A 343 3.99 -30.12 0.03
N ALA A 344 4.84 -29.90 -0.99
CA ALA A 344 4.93 -28.60 -1.64
C ALA A 344 3.71 -28.32 -2.52
N ASN A 345 3.24 -27.07 -2.53
CA ASN A 345 2.33 -26.53 -3.53
C ASN A 345 3.12 -25.84 -4.65
N HIS A 346 2.42 -25.41 -5.70
CA HIS A 346 3.04 -24.67 -6.79
C HIS A 346 3.46 -23.26 -6.36
N THR A 347 4.58 -22.78 -6.88
CA THR A 347 5.13 -21.44 -6.57
C THR A 347 4.85 -20.40 -7.65
N TRP A 348 4.43 -20.81 -8.84
CA TRP A 348 4.13 -19.92 -9.96
C TRP A 348 2.94 -19.00 -9.68
N SER A 349 2.81 -17.89 -10.43
CA SER A 349 1.78 -16.86 -10.21
C SER A 349 0.92 -16.54 -11.44
N PHE A 350 1.06 -17.23 -12.57
CA PHE A 350 0.29 -16.88 -13.79
C PHE A 350 -1.23 -17.11 -13.69
N GLU A 351 -1.68 -17.91 -12.72
CA GLU A 351 -3.08 -18.03 -12.29
C GLU A 351 -3.12 -18.21 -10.76
N THR A 352 -4.24 -18.64 -10.16
CA THR A 352 -4.31 -18.87 -8.71
C THR A 352 -4.56 -20.32 -8.37
N GLU A 353 -3.74 -20.86 -7.46
CA GLU A 353 -3.97 -22.17 -6.83
C GLU A 353 -4.71 -22.02 -5.48
N ARG A 354 -4.79 -20.78 -4.95
CA ARG A 354 -5.36 -20.43 -3.63
C ARG A 354 -4.66 -21.13 -2.46
N THR A 355 -3.37 -21.39 -2.60
CA THR A 355 -2.52 -22.04 -1.58
C THR A 355 -1.73 -21.04 -0.73
N GLY A 356 -1.75 -19.75 -1.10
CA GLY A 356 -1.02 -18.68 -0.42
C GLY A 356 0.48 -18.68 -0.71
N VAL A 357 0.91 -19.39 -1.75
CA VAL A 357 2.32 -19.47 -2.18
C VAL A 357 2.49 -19.22 -3.69
N ASN A 358 1.60 -18.45 -4.32
CA ASN A 358 1.80 -17.93 -5.67
C ASN A 358 2.83 -16.78 -5.63
N VAL A 359 4.12 -17.12 -5.45
CA VAL A 359 5.21 -16.20 -5.05
C VAL A 359 6.30 -16.00 -6.11
N GLU A 360 6.24 -16.69 -7.24
CA GLU A 360 7.15 -16.48 -8.36
C GLU A 360 6.41 -15.89 -9.56
N PRO A 361 6.91 -14.82 -10.19
CA PRO A 361 6.20 -14.18 -11.30
C PRO A 361 5.95 -15.16 -12.44
N ALA A 362 4.74 -15.10 -13.01
CA ALA A 362 4.30 -15.89 -14.15
C ALA A 362 4.54 -17.40 -13.98
N SER A 363 5.30 -18.07 -14.84
CA SER A 363 5.55 -19.51 -14.74
C SER A 363 6.42 -19.91 -13.55
N GLY A 364 7.10 -18.98 -12.90
CA GLY A 364 8.19 -19.29 -11.98
C GLY A 364 9.39 -19.95 -12.67
N THR A 365 10.42 -20.21 -11.86
CA THR A 365 11.72 -20.73 -12.28
C THR A 365 12.23 -21.87 -11.42
N THR A 366 11.72 -22.03 -10.19
CA THR A 366 12.12 -23.15 -9.31
C THR A 366 11.42 -24.46 -9.68
N ILE A 367 11.81 -25.56 -9.01
CA ILE A 367 11.24 -26.90 -9.27
C ILE A 367 9.71 -26.93 -9.19
N MET A 368 9.10 -26.19 -8.26
CA MET A 368 7.63 -26.15 -8.10
C MET A 368 6.95 -25.09 -8.98
N GLY A 369 7.69 -24.46 -9.89
CA GLY A 369 7.17 -23.64 -10.98
C GLY A 369 6.70 -24.48 -12.18
N TYR A 370 6.15 -23.81 -13.18
CA TYR A 370 5.68 -24.33 -14.47
C TYR A 370 6.53 -23.81 -15.63
N ALA A 371 7.85 -23.77 -15.45
CA ALA A 371 8.77 -23.32 -16.48
C ALA A 371 8.55 -24.07 -17.80
N GLY A 372 8.41 -23.32 -18.91
CA GLY A 372 8.26 -23.87 -20.25
C GLY A 372 6.83 -24.19 -20.72
N ILE A 373 5.83 -24.23 -19.84
CA ILE A 373 4.51 -24.83 -20.16
C ILE A 373 3.31 -23.87 -20.06
N THR A 374 3.56 -22.58 -19.81
CA THR A 374 2.52 -21.55 -19.61
C THR A 374 2.40 -20.55 -20.78
N GLY A 375 3.01 -20.88 -21.92
CA GLY A 375 2.96 -20.08 -23.14
C GLY A 375 3.58 -18.68 -22.95
N PRO A 376 2.82 -17.57 -23.15
CA PRO A 376 3.32 -16.20 -22.97
C PRO A 376 3.85 -15.87 -21.57
N ASN A 377 3.47 -16.68 -20.56
CA ASN A 377 3.88 -16.51 -19.17
C ASN A 377 5.19 -17.25 -18.84
N ASN A 378 5.82 -17.91 -19.80
CA ASN A 378 7.08 -18.62 -19.57
C ASN A 378 8.22 -17.64 -19.25
N VAL A 379 8.73 -17.71 -18.02
CA VAL A 379 9.93 -16.99 -17.57
C VAL A 379 11.18 -17.65 -18.15
N LEU A 380 11.28 -18.97 -17.98
CA LEU A 380 12.29 -19.86 -18.55
C LEU A 380 11.62 -21.08 -19.20
N LEU A 381 12.39 -21.88 -19.94
CA LEU A 381 11.88 -23.11 -20.59
C LEU A 381 11.96 -24.36 -19.72
N ASN A 382 12.81 -24.35 -18.70
CA ASN A 382 13.03 -25.46 -17.79
C ASN A 382 13.33 -24.87 -16.42
N SER A 383 12.95 -25.59 -15.35
CA SER A 383 13.21 -25.14 -13.99
C SER A 383 14.68 -25.23 -13.65
N ASP A 384 15.14 -24.30 -12.82
CA ASP A 384 16.43 -24.36 -12.18
C ASP A 384 16.37 -25.40 -11.03
N PRO A 385 17.42 -26.23 -10.82
CA PRO A 385 17.34 -27.40 -9.96
C PRO A 385 17.54 -27.06 -8.46
N TYR A 386 16.64 -26.23 -7.93
CA TYR A 386 16.53 -25.93 -6.50
C TYR A 386 15.07 -25.64 -6.13
N PHE A 387 14.75 -25.77 -4.85
CA PHE A 387 13.44 -25.40 -4.31
C PHE A 387 13.42 -23.94 -3.84
N HIS A 388 12.30 -23.26 -4.10
CA HIS A 388 11.97 -21.98 -3.49
C HIS A 388 11.86 -22.10 -1.97
N TYR A 389 12.17 -21.04 -1.22
CA TYR A 389 11.93 -20.95 0.23
C TYR A 389 10.58 -21.56 0.66
N SER A 390 9.49 -21.16 0.01
CA SER A 390 8.14 -21.63 0.33
C SER A 390 7.98 -23.15 0.20
N SER A 391 8.61 -23.76 -0.80
CA SER A 391 8.58 -25.21 -1.01
C SER A 391 9.42 -25.95 0.05
N ILE A 392 10.59 -25.41 0.39
CA ILE A 392 11.44 -25.94 1.48
C ILE A 392 10.65 -25.93 2.79
N PHE A 393 10.05 -24.79 3.13
CA PHE A 393 9.25 -24.61 4.33
C PHE A 393 8.07 -25.61 4.39
N GLN A 394 7.28 -25.72 3.31
CA GLN A 394 6.13 -26.63 3.25
C GLN A 394 6.53 -28.10 3.41
N ILE A 395 7.56 -28.53 2.67
CA ILE A 395 8.05 -29.91 2.73
C ILE A 395 8.61 -30.23 4.11
N ARG A 396 9.43 -29.35 4.71
CA ARG A 396 9.99 -29.58 6.04
C ARG A 396 8.92 -29.63 7.12
N THR A 397 7.94 -28.74 7.05
CA THR A 397 6.77 -28.75 7.94
C THR A 397 6.02 -30.08 7.84
N TYR A 398 5.82 -30.61 6.62
CA TYR A 398 5.17 -31.90 6.42
C TYR A 398 6.02 -33.07 6.92
N VAL A 399 7.29 -33.15 6.52
CA VAL A 399 8.23 -34.21 6.88
C VAL A 399 8.37 -34.36 8.40
N ALA A 400 8.38 -33.25 9.15
CA ALA A 400 8.41 -33.25 10.61
C ALA A 400 7.21 -33.95 11.26
N THR A 401 6.11 -34.18 10.51
CA THR A 401 4.92 -34.91 10.98
C THR A 401 4.93 -36.40 10.60
N THR A 402 5.88 -36.82 9.77
CA THR A 402 6.01 -38.22 9.30
C THR A 402 6.98 -39.03 10.16
N ILE A 403 6.84 -40.37 10.16
CA ILE A 403 7.67 -41.27 11.00
C ILE A 403 8.16 -42.54 10.27
N CYS A 404 7.96 -42.64 8.96
CA CYS A 404 8.30 -43.86 8.21
C CYS A 404 9.73 -43.87 7.65
N ASP A 405 10.40 -42.73 7.69
CA ASP A 405 11.77 -42.58 7.25
C ASP A 405 12.78 -43.25 8.19
N VAL A 406 14.00 -43.41 7.69
CA VAL A 406 15.16 -43.81 8.48
C VAL A 406 16.03 -42.59 8.70
N GLU A 407 15.98 -42.05 9.91
CA GLU A 407 16.79 -40.91 10.32
C GLU A 407 18.26 -41.28 10.50
N GLN A 408 19.14 -40.52 9.85
CA GLN A 408 20.59 -40.59 10.01
C GLN A 408 21.09 -39.27 10.61
N PRO A 409 21.67 -39.28 11.83
CA PRO A 409 22.21 -38.07 12.43
C PRO A 409 23.46 -37.61 11.66
N LEU A 410 23.48 -36.31 11.36
CA LEU A 410 24.57 -35.62 10.69
C LEU A 410 25.54 -35.04 11.72
N SER A 411 26.83 -35.10 11.43
CA SER A 411 27.84 -34.37 12.20
C SER A 411 27.84 -32.88 11.86
N ASN A 412 27.49 -32.59 10.61
CA ASN A 412 27.32 -31.25 10.05
C ASN A 412 26.42 -30.39 10.94
N GLN A 413 26.81 -29.14 11.14
CA GLN A 413 26.06 -28.14 11.86
C GLN A 413 25.40 -27.20 10.84
N PRO A 414 24.17 -26.75 11.09
CA PRO A 414 23.50 -25.88 10.15
C PRO A 414 24.16 -24.50 10.09
N PRO A 415 24.07 -23.81 8.94
CA PRO A 415 24.38 -22.40 8.88
C PRO A 415 23.38 -21.60 9.74
N ASN A 416 23.71 -20.34 10.03
CA ASN A 416 22.81 -19.37 10.64
C ASN A 416 22.65 -18.20 9.68
N ALA A 417 21.42 -17.97 9.20
CA ALA A 417 21.06 -16.88 8.32
C ALA A 417 20.64 -15.64 9.13
N ASP A 418 21.00 -14.46 8.64
CA ASP A 418 20.55 -13.17 9.17
C ASP A 418 20.27 -12.27 7.96
N ALA A 419 18.98 -12.00 7.72
CA ALA A 419 18.53 -11.17 6.62
C ALA A 419 18.82 -9.68 6.87
N GLY A 420 19.01 -9.27 8.13
CA GLY A 420 19.14 -7.88 8.56
C GLY A 420 17.81 -7.26 8.99
N SER A 421 17.76 -5.94 9.11
CA SER A 421 16.57 -5.21 9.56
C SER A 421 15.53 -5.00 8.46
N ASP A 422 14.28 -4.75 8.83
CA ASP A 422 13.27 -4.24 7.90
C ASP A 422 13.59 -2.80 7.46
N PHE A 423 13.24 -2.46 6.21
CA PHE A 423 13.54 -1.15 5.63
C PHE A 423 12.32 -0.48 5.00
N ILE A 424 12.25 0.84 5.11
CA ILE A 424 11.33 1.68 4.33
C ILE A 424 12.13 2.40 3.25
N ILE A 425 11.72 2.25 1.98
CA ILE A 425 12.43 2.78 0.82
C ILE A 425 11.55 3.71 -0.03
N PRO A 426 12.13 4.64 -0.79
CA PRO A 426 11.38 5.45 -1.75
C PRO A 426 10.87 4.63 -2.94
N LYS A 427 9.73 5.02 -3.52
CA LYS A 427 9.22 4.39 -4.74
C LYS A 427 10.13 4.64 -5.94
N SER A 428 9.99 3.81 -6.97
CA SER A 428 10.72 3.91 -8.24
C SER A 428 12.25 3.95 -8.10
N THR A 429 12.80 3.37 -7.03
CA THR A 429 14.22 3.45 -6.67
C THR A 429 14.83 2.06 -6.56
N ALA A 430 16.06 1.89 -7.06
CA ALA A 430 16.80 0.63 -6.93
C ALA A 430 17.25 0.41 -5.48
N PHE A 431 17.30 -0.84 -5.05
CA PHE A 431 17.77 -1.20 -3.72
C PHE A 431 18.61 -2.47 -3.74
N ARG A 432 19.39 -2.67 -2.67
CA ARG A 432 20.36 -3.76 -2.52
C ARG A 432 20.12 -4.48 -1.21
N LEU A 433 19.69 -5.74 -1.29
CA LEU A 433 19.57 -6.62 -0.12
C LEU A 433 20.94 -7.19 0.23
N THR A 434 21.25 -7.27 1.51
CA THR A 434 22.51 -7.81 2.03
C THR A 434 22.21 -8.60 3.28
N GLY A 435 22.40 -9.90 3.22
CA GLY A 435 22.31 -10.78 4.38
C GLY A 435 23.70 -11.03 4.95
N THR A 436 23.76 -11.63 6.13
CA THR A 436 24.97 -12.22 6.68
C THR A 436 24.69 -13.67 7.08
N ALA A 437 25.72 -14.49 7.05
CA ALA A 437 25.60 -15.86 7.51
C ALA A 437 26.87 -16.32 8.20
N THR A 438 26.72 -17.23 9.14
CA THR A 438 27.84 -17.92 9.78
C THR A 438 27.60 -19.41 9.75
N ASP A 439 28.67 -20.18 9.61
CA ASP A 439 28.62 -21.64 9.72
C ASP A 439 29.63 -22.10 10.78
N PRO A 440 29.22 -22.91 11.78
CA PRO A 440 30.14 -23.48 12.75
C PRO A 440 31.23 -24.37 12.12
N ASP A 441 30.99 -24.95 10.95
CA ASP A 441 31.89 -25.83 10.22
C ASP A 441 32.69 -25.04 9.16
N LEU A 442 33.82 -24.46 9.59
CA LEU A 442 34.70 -23.54 8.79
C LEU A 442 35.17 -24.06 7.41
N GLY A 443 34.95 -25.33 7.08
CA GLY A 443 35.35 -25.94 5.82
C GLY A 443 34.27 -25.92 4.74
N ASP A 444 33.06 -25.50 5.09
CA ASP A 444 31.88 -25.54 4.24
C ASP A 444 31.75 -24.27 3.40
N VAL A 445 31.08 -24.41 2.25
CA VAL A 445 30.99 -23.35 1.25
C VAL A 445 29.53 -22.94 1.12
N LEU A 446 29.21 -21.78 1.66
CA LEU A 446 27.84 -21.29 1.69
C LEU A 446 27.39 -20.75 0.32
N SER A 447 26.11 -20.98 0.01
CA SER A 447 25.40 -20.29 -1.07
C SER A 447 24.10 -19.67 -0.57
N TYR A 448 23.62 -18.65 -1.27
CA TYR A 448 22.60 -17.70 -0.80
C TYR A 448 21.51 -17.48 -1.84
N THR A 449 20.24 -17.47 -1.44
CA THR A 449 19.13 -16.97 -2.27
C THR A 449 18.39 -15.85 -1.56
N TRP A 450 18.02 -14.82 -2.31
CA TRP A 450 17.11 -13.76 -1.89
C TRP A 450 15.85 -13.90 -2.73
N GLU A 451 14.72 -14.26 -2.13
CA GLU A 451 13.50 -14.62 -2.85
C GLU A 451 12.33 -13.78 -2.35
N GLN A 452 11.54 -13.20 -3.26
CA GLN A 452 10.31 -12.51 -2.86
C GLN A 452 9.23 -13.54 -2.54
N ILE A 453 8.50 -13.35 -1.44
CA ILE A 453 7.54 -14.33 -0.91
C ILE A 453 6.11 -13.77 -0.85
N ASP A 454 5.83 -12.70 -1.60
CA ASP A 454 4.50 -12.11 -1.69
C ASP A 454 3.58 -12.91 -2.61
N ASP A 455 2.49 -13.44 -2.05
CA ASP A 455 1.43 -14.12 -2.81
C ASP A 455 0.70 -13.16 -3.75
N GLY A 456 0.42 -13.60 -4.97
CA GLY A 456 -0.43 -12.86 -5.90
C GLY A 456 -0.41 -13.40 -7.32
N ILE A 457 -1.39 -12.99 -8.13
CA ILE A 457 -1.49 -13.38 -9.53
C ILE A 457 -0.67 -12.41 -10.40
N ILE A 458 0.44 -12.90 -10.93
CA ILE A 458 1.38 -12.19 -11.78
C ILE A 458 1.53 -12.96 -13.09
N THR A 459 1.06 -12.36 -14.18
CA THR A 459 1.18 -12.79 -15.58
C THR A 459 2.14 -11.87 -16.31
N ASN A 460 2.54 -12.23 -17.53
CA ASN A 460 3.32 -11.32 -18.36
C ASN A 460 2.58 -9.98 -18.61
N ARG A 461 1.25 -10.00 -18.75
CA ARG A 461 0.46 -8.81 -19.09
C ARG A 461 0.32 -7.80 -17.96
N ASN A 462 0.23 -8.26 -16.71
CA ASN A 462 0.07 -7.38 -15.55
C ASN A 462 1.39 -7.12 -14.82
N PHE A 463 2.47 -7.87 -15.08
CA PHE A 463 3.78 -7.59 -14.50
C PHE A 463 4.22 -6.14 -14.77
N GLY A 464 4.48 -5.40 -13.71
CA GLY A 464 4.92 -4.01 -13.82
C GLY A 464 5.12 -3.32 -12.46
N PRO A 465 5.68 -2.10 -12.48
CA PRO A 465 6.00 -1.36 -11.27
C PRO A 465 4.75 -0.97 -10.45
N ALA A 466 3.56 -0.93 -11.06
CA ALA A 466 2.30 -0.57 -10.41
C ALA A 466 1.62 -1.74 -9.68
N ASN A 467 2.28 -2.90 -9.63
CA ASN A 467 1.77 -4.05 -8.88
C ASN A 467 1.68 -3.72 -7.40
N THR A 468 0.51 -3.88 -6.78
CA THR A 468 0.30 -3.72 -5.34
C THR A 468 0.44 -5.02 -4.55
N THR A 469 0.42 -6.17 -5.22
CA THR A 469 0.54 -7.52 -4.65
C THR A 469 1.39 -8.41 -5.55
N GLY A 470 1.74 -9.62 -5.10
CA GLY A 470 2.54 -10.58 -5.86
C GLY A 470 4.00 -10.20 -6.09
N ALA A 471 4.77 -11.12 -6.65
CA ALA A 471 6.20 -10.93 -6.85
C ALA A 471 6.56 -10.02 -8.03
N ASN A 472 7.42 -9.04 -7.76
CA ASN A 472 8.08 -8.15 -8.70
C ASN A 472 9.51 -8.58 -9.06
N PHE A 473 10.07 -9.57 -8.35
CA PHE A 473 11.41 -10.10 -8.57
C PHE A 473 11.35 -11.61 -8.69
N ARG A 474 11.77 -12.17 -9.84
CA ARG A 474 11.90 -13.62 -10.00
C ARG A 474 12.90 -14.22 -9.01
N SER A 475 12.73 -15.49 -8.69
CA SER A 475 13.80 -16.24 -8.03
C SER A 475 14.99 -16.45 -8.98
N LEU A 476 16.18 -16.57 -8.39
CA LEU A 476 17.45 -16.77 -9.10
C LEU A 476 18.22 -17.89 -8.42
N PRO A 477 19.00 -18.69 -9.17
CA PRO A 477 19.85 -19.73 -8.61
C PRO A 477 20.72 -19.23 -7.44
N PRO A 478 21.03 -20.09 -6.46
CA PRO A 478 21.88 -19.73 -5.32
C PRO A 478 23.19 -19.09 -5.75
N SER A 479 23.63 -18.05 -5.05
CA SER A 479 24.88 -17.34 -5.34
C SER A 479 25.92 -17.55 -4.24
N ASN A 480 27.20 -17.31 -4.53
CA ASN A 480 28.27 -17.27 -3.53
C ASN A 480 28.39 -15.91 -2.82
N THR A 481 27.56 -14.93 -3.18
CA THR A 481 27.47 -13.63 -2.53
C THR A 481 26.15 -13.50 -1.75
N PRO A 482 26.17 -12.99 -0.50
CA PRO A 482 24.94 -12.76 0.27
C PRO A 482 24.20 -11.48 -0.15
N VAL A 483 24.60 -10.88 -1.27
CA VAL A 483 24.13 -9.59 -1.77
C VAL A 483 23.34 -9.78 -3.04
N ARG A 484 22.14 -9.18 -3.11
CA ARG A 484 21.33 -9.11 -4.35
C ARG A 484 20.89 -7.68 -4.63
N TYR A 485 21.13 -7.22 -5.85
CA TYR A 485 20.61 -5.96 -6.37
C TYR A 485 19.21 -6.15 -6.95
N MET A 486 18.32 -5.20 -6.68
CA MET A 486 16.91 -5.21 -7.07
C MET A 486 16.56 -3.94 -7.86
N PRO A 487 16.47 -4.00 -9.21
CA PRO A 487 16.81 -5.13 -10.08
C PRO A 487 18.33 -5.35 -10.16
N SER A 488 18.78 -6.36 -10.92
CA SER A 488 20.20 -6.61 -11.17
C SER A 488 21.00 -5.34 -11.54
N LEU A 489 22.23 -5.22 -11.03
CA LEU A 489 23.05 -4.02 -11.15
C LEU A 489 23.24 -3.58 -12.62
N ASN A 490 23.41 -4.53 -13.55
CA ASN A 490 23.50 -4.24 -14.99
C ASN A 490 22.26 -3.50 -15.53
N ARG A 491 21.07 -3.81 -15.02
CA ARG A 491 19.84 -3.11 -15.39
C ARG A 491 19.81 -1.71 -14.77
N VAL A 492 20.25 -1.57 -13.52
CA VAL A 492 20.35 -0.28 -12.84
C VAL A 492 21.26 0.68 -13.61
N VAL A 493 22.47 0.22 -13.96
CA VAL A 493 23.45 0.99 -14.76
C VAL A 493 22.90 1.37 -16.13
N SER A 494 22.10 0.50 -16.74
CA SER A 494 21.45 0.76 -18.03
C SER A 494 20.21 1.66 -17.92
N GLY A 495 19.83 2.10 -16.71
CA GLY A 495 18.62 2.88 -16.45
C GLY A 495 17.30 2.09 -16.54
N ASN A 496 17.37 0.76 -16.63
CA ASN A 496 16.23 -0.14 -16.80
C ASN A 496 15.66 -0.63 -15.46
N LEU A 497 15.24 0.30 -14.60
CA LEU A 497 14.72 -0.03 -13.26
C LEU A 497 13.38 -0.75 -13.27
N THR A 498 12.57 -0.51 -14.29
CA THR A 498 11.24 -1.10 -14.42
C THR A 498 11.16 -2.02 -15.63
N GLN A 499 10.22 -2.95 -15.60
CA GLN A 499 9.90 -3.82 -16.72
C GLN A 499 8.39 -4.04 -16.79
N ARG A 500 7.83 -4.11 -18.01
CA ARG A 500 6.43 -4.42 -18.27
C ARG A 500 6.35 -5.39 -19.44
N ASN A 501 5.36 -6.28 -19.45
CA ASN A 501 5.19 -7.28 -20.50
C ASN A 501 6.44 -8.12 -20.81
N PRO A 502 7.16 -8.65 -19.79
CA PRO A 502 8.35 -9.46 -20.02
C PRO A 502 8.03 -10.74 -20.81
N GLY A 503 8.99 -11.19 -21.60
CA GLY A 503 8.95 -12.44 -22.35
C GLY A 503 9.86 -13.53 -21.79
N LEU A 504 10.08 -14.57 -22.59
CA LEU A 504 10.98 -15.66 -22.26
C LEU A 504 12.43 -15.17 -22.13
N ASN A 505 13.10 -15.56 -21.04
CA ASN A 505 14.47 -15.17 -20.66
C ASN A 505 14.69 -13.68 -20.34
N ASP A 506 13.61 -12.89 -20.25
CA ASP A 506 13.71 -11.54 -19.71
C ASP A 506 14.08 -11.56 -18.21
N ALA A 507 14.38 -10.39 -17.66
CA ALA A 507 14.79 -10.27 -16.27
C ALA A 507 13.65 -10.60 -15.29
N TRP A 508 12.39 -10.26 -15.59
CA TRP A 508 11.27 -10.39 -14.64
C TRP A 508 11.59 -9.75 -13.28
N GLU A 509 12.16 -8.55 -13.34
CA GLU A 509 12.53 -7.73 -12.18
C GLU A 509 12.06 -6.28 -12.42
N THR A 510 11.32 -5.71 -11.48
CA THR A 510 10.88 -4.31 -11.53
C THR A 510 10.84 -3.70 -10.14
N VAL A 511 11.34 -2.47 -9.98
CA VAL A 511 11.05 -1.66 -8.79
C VAL A 511 9.56 -1.29 -8.76
N ALA A 512 8.99 -1.03 -7.59
CA ALA A 512 7.59 -0.59 -7.45
C ALA A 512 7.47 0.93 -7.60
N ASP A 513 6.45 1.42 -8.33
CA ASP A 513 6.12 2.85 -8.45
C ASP A 513 4.92 3.28 -7.60
N VAL A 514 4.38 2.35 -6.80
CA VAL A 514 3.27 2.52 -5.86
C VAL A 514 3.70 2.12 -4.45
N GLY A 515 2.99 2.65 -3.44
CA GLY A 515 3.18 2.21 -2.06
C GLY A 515 2.76 0.75 -1.89
N ARG A 516 3.62 -0.07 -1.29
CA ARG A 516 3.36 -1.49 -1.00
C ARG A 516 4.38 -2.06 -0.04
N GLU A 517 4.04 -3.18 0.57
CA GLU A 517 5.01 -4.03 1.25
C GLU A 517 5.53 -5.10 0.28
N MET A 518 6.79 -5.47 0.45
CA MET A 518 7.44 -6.58 -0.22
C MET A 518 8.15 -7.42 0.83
N ASN A 519 7.85 -8.71 0.86
CA ASN A 519 8.43 -9.65 1.81
C ASN A 519 9.48 -10.50 1.10
N PHE A 520 10.66 -10.63 1.70
CA PHE A 520 11.77 -11.40 1.16
C PHE A 520 12.25 -12.46 2.14
N ALA A 521 12.67 -13.60 1.61
CA ALA A 521 13.39 -14.65 2.35
C ALA A 521 14.86 -14.68 1.91
N PHE A 522 15.76 -14.72 2.89
CA PHE A 522 17.18 -14.94 2.72
C PHE A 522 17.55 -16.36 3.15
N THR A 523 17.72 -17.27 2.19
CA THR A 523 18.01 -18.70 2.45
C THR A 523 19.49 -18.98 2.24
N VAL A 524 20.13 -19.59 3.24
CA VAL A 524 21.53 -20.01 3.25
C VAL A 524 21.62 -21.52 3.15
N ARG A 525 22.53 -22.03 2.31
CA ARG A 525 22.81 -23.47 2.13
C ARG A 525 24.28 -23.74 2.39
N ASP A 526 24.60 -24.75 3.20
CA ASP A 526 25.99 -25.15 3.48
C ASP A 526 26.67 -25.97 2.36
N ASN A 527 25.85 -26.48 1.44
CA ASN A 527 26.25 -27.32 0.32
C ASN A 527 27.03 -28.59 0.72
N VAL A 528 26.85 -29.10 1.94
CA VAL A 528 27.57 -30.30 2.40
C VAL A 528 27.08 -31.55 1.68
N ILE A 529 28.02 -32.38 1.21
CA ILE A 529 27.68 -33.64 0.55
C ILE A 529 27.08 -34.65 1.54
N GLY A 530 25.88 -35.15 1.23
CA GLY A 530 25.24 -36.22 2.02
C GLY A 530 24.30 -35.77 3.12
N GLY A 531 23.65 -34.64 2.91
CA GLY A 531 22.67 -34.04 3.80
C GLY A 531 23.12 -32.64 4.14
N GLY A 532 22.99 -31.73 3.18
CA GLY A 532 23.20 -30.31 3.43
C GLY A 532 22.18 -29.81 4.43
N GLN A 533 22.50 -28.72 5.11
CA GLN A 533 21.59 -28.00 5.97
C GLN A 533 21.32 -26.62 5.37
N THR A 534 20.12 -26.13 5.63
CA THR A 534 19.71 -24.78 5.25
C THR A 534 19.27 -24.02 6.49
N ASP A 535 19.32 -22.70 6.40
CA ASP A 535 18.74 -21.77 7.38
C ASP A 535 18.23 -20.53 6.63
N SER A 536 17.15 -19.92 7.10
CA SER A 536 16.53 -18.78 6.43
C SER A 536 16.06 -17.72 7.41
N ASP A 537 16.11 -16.47 6.98
CA ASP A 537 15.59 -15.34 7.73
C ASP A 537 14.78 -14.41 6.81
N LEU A 538 13.79 -13.72 7.36
CA LEU A 538 12.84 -12.90 6.59
C LEU A 538 13.15 -11.42 6.75
N MET A 539 13.01 -10.66 5.65
CA MET A 539 13.11 -9.21 5.64
C MET A 539 11.89 -8.61 4.94
N LYS A 540 11.33 -7.55 5.54
CA LYS A 540 10.29 -6.74 4.92
C LYS A 540 10.87 -5.43 4.38
N VAL A 541 10.48 -5.11 3.16
CA VAL A 541 10.80 -3.84 2.49
C VAL A 541 9.50 -3.12 2.17
N THR A 542 9.26 -1.99 2.82
CA THR A 542 8.07 -1.16 2.62
C THR A 542 8.40 -0.01 1.67
N VAL A 543 7.68 0.07 0.56
CA VAL A 543 7.79 1.17 -0.41
C VAL A 543 6.89 2.31 0.05
N ASN A 544 7.48 3.47 0.32
CA ASN A 544 6.76 4.66 0.71
C ASN A 544 6.16 5.36 -0.52
N GLU A 545 4.84 5.64 -0.49
CA GLU A 545 4.13 6.27 -1.61
C GLU A 545 4.46 7.76 -1.80
N ASN A 546 4.89 8.43 -0.73
CA ASN A 546 5.12 9.87 -0.64
C ASN A 546 6.60 10.27 -0.82
N ALA A 547 7.50 9.31 -1.03
CA ALA A 547 8.93 9.54 -1.24
C ALA A 547 9.43 8.85 -2.52
N GLY A 548 10.43 9.44 -3.17
CA GLY A 548 11.01 8.96 -4.43
C GLY A 548 10.44 9.59 -5.71
N PRO A 549 11.09 9.38 -6.86
CA PRO A 549 12.29 8.55 -7.06
C PRO A 549 13.58 9.21 -6.56
N PHE A 550 14.46 8.43 -5.93
CA PHE A 550 15.82 8.88 -5.58
C PHE A 550 16.75 8.71 -6.80
N LEU A 551 17.35 9.80 -7.27
CA LEU A 551 18.05 9.86 -8.56
C LEU A 551 19.30 10.73 -8.49
N ILE A 552 20.37 10.36 -9.21
CA ILE A 552 21.50 11.26 -9.48
C ILE A 552 21.14 12.14 -10.68
N ASN A 553 21.25 13.46 -10.51
CA ASN A 553 20.95 14.47 -11.51
C ASN A 553 22.22 14.93 -12.25
N SER A 554 23.36 14.92 -11.58
CA SER A 554 24.66 15.26 -12.17
C SER A 554 25.18 14.16 -13.11
N GLN A 555 26.11 14.53 -14.01
CA GLN A 555 26.76 13.59 -14.95
C GLN A 555 25.76 12.73 -15.76
N ALA A 556 24.64 13.34 -16.16
CA ALA A 556 23.57 12.69 -16.93
C ALA A 556 23.94 12.39 -18.40
N SER A 557 25.00 13.03 -18.91
CA SER A 557 25.56 12.77 -20.24
C SER A 557 27.08 12.61 -20.15
N GLY A 558 27.66 11.87 -21.10
CA GLY A 558 29.07 11.54 -21.06
C GLY A 558 29.95 12.79 -21.14
N SER A 559 30.90 12.89 -20.22
CA SER A 559 31.84 14.00 -20.11
C SER A 559 33.28 13.49 -19.93
N THR A 560 34.25 14.39 -20.00
CA THR A 560 35.64 14.10 -19.67
C THR A 560 36.04 14.97 -18.49
N LEU A 561 36.38 14.33 -17.38
CA LEU A 561 36.82 14.95 -16.14
C LEU A 561 38.30 14.62 -15.92
N THR A 562 39.01 15.45 -15.16
CA THR A 562 40.44 15.27 -14.91
C THR A 562 40.65 14.81 -13.47
N ALA A 563 41.48 13.79 -13.27
CA ALA A 563 41.86 13.34 -11.94
C ALA A 563 42.40 14.51 -11.09
N GLY A 564 41.99 14.55 -9.82
CA GLY A 564 42.27 15.61 -8.86
C GLY A 564 41.43 16.88 -9.01
N ASP A 565 40.53 16.98 -10.00
CA ASP A 565 39.52 18.04 -10.01
C ASP A 565 38.45 17.75 -8.94
N VAL A 566 37.84 18.83 -8.44
CA VAL A 566 36.66 18.76 -7.58
C VAL A 566 35.43 18.69 -8.48
N GLU A 567 34.59 17.69 -8.26
CA GLU A 567 33.34 17.49 -8.97
C GLU A 567 32.18 17.51 -8.00
N VAL A 568 31.11 18.22 -8.32
CA VAL A 568 29.89 18.21 -7.52
C VAL A 568 28.98 17.09 -8.00
N ILE A 569 28.62 16.20 -7.09
CA ILE A 569 27.63 15.14 -7.33
C ILE A 569 26.29 15.65 -6.80
N GLU A 570 25.30 15.75 -7.67
CA GLU A 570 23.95 16.25 -7.34
C GLU A 570 22.94 15.10 -7.45
N TRP A 571 22.03 15.00 -6.48
CA TRP A 571 20.95 14.01 -6.46
C TRP A 571 19.64 14.61 -5.95
N ASP A 572 18.53 13.95 -6.27
CA ASP A 572 17.21 14.28 -5.73
C ASP A 572 17.04 13.60 -4.37
N VAL A 573 16.96 14.39 -3.29
CA VAL A 573 16.70 13.90 -1.93
C VAL A 573 15.34 13.18 -1.86
N ALA A 574 14.36 13.61 -2.65
CA ALA A 574 13.09 12.93 -2.86
C ALA A 574 12.34 12.50 -1.57
N ASN A 575 12.32 13.36 -0.54
CA ASN A 575 11.74 13.11 0.79
C ASN A 575 12.34 11.89 1.54
N THR A 576 13.53 11.43 1.15
CA THR A 576 14.16 10.27 1.80
C THR A 576 14.82 10.58 3.15
N ASN A 577 15.16 11.85 3.38
CA ASN A 577 15.79 12.33 4.62
C ASN A 577 14.80 12.66 5.75
N ILE A 578 13.49 12.50 5.54
CA ILE A 578 12.46 12.75 6.56
C ILE A 578 11.75 11.45 6.96
N PRO A 579 11.02 11.41 8.10
CA PRO A 579 10.23 10.26 8.48
C PRO A 579 9.19 9.90 7.40
N PRO A 580 8.92 8.60 7.17
CA PRO A 580 9.44 7.46 7.92
C PRO A 580 10.73 6.84 7.36
N ILE A 581 11.33 7.37 6.28
CA ILE A 581 12.55 6.78 5.67
C ILE A 581 13.81 7.13 6.48
N ASN A 582 13.94 8.38 6.95
CA ASN A 582 15.04 8.85 7.81
C ASN A 582 16.46 8.51 7.30
N ALA A 583 16.67 8.55 5.98
CA ALA A 583 18.01 8.43 5.40
C ALA A 583 18.71 9.80 5.45
N LEU A 584 19.28 10.14 6.61
CA LEU A 584 19.91 11.44 6.85
C LEU A 584 21.28 11.59 6.18
N GLU A 585 21.92 10.47 5.83
CA GLU A 585 23.28 10.43 5.28
C GLU A 585 23.37 9.50 4.06
N VAL A 586 24.29 9.82 3.15
CA VAL A 586 24.62 9.03 1.96
C VAL A 586 26.13 8.80 1.82
N ASP A 587 26.49 7.73 1.10
CA ASP A 587 27.83 7.42 0.64
C ASP A 587 27.92 7.68 -0.87
N ILE A 588 29.05 8.23 -1.32
CA ILE A 588 29.33 8.48 -2.75
C ILE A 588 30.46 7.57 -3.19
N LEU A 589 30.16 6.70 -4.15
CA LEU A 589 31.11 5.72 -4.68
C LEU A 589 31.35 5.93 -6.18
N MET A 590 32.51 5.52 -6.66
CA MET A 590 32.88 5.54 -8.06
C MET A 590 33.25 4.13 -8.56
N SER A 591 32.70 3.82 -9.73
CA SER A 591 33.06 2.68 -10.56
C SER A 591 34.14 3.06 -11.57
N LEU A 592 34.98 2.10 -11.92
CA LEU A 592 35.99 2.23 -12.98
C LEU A 592 35.69 1.37 -14.22
N ASP A 593 34.67 0.51 -14.15
CA ASP A 593 34.39 -0.58 -15.07
C ASP A 593 32.99 -0.50 -15.69
N GLY A 594 32.42 0.70 -15.79
CA GLY A 594 31.12 0.95 -16.39
C GLY A 594 29.95 0.68 -15.46
N GLY A 595 30.17 0.64 -14.14
CA GLY A 595 29.15 0.38 -13.12
C GLY A 595 28.99 -1.10 -12.76
N LEU A 596 29.92 -1.98 -13.17
CA LEU A 596 29.90 -3.40 -12.79
C LEU A 596 30.33 -3.57 -11.32
N THR A 597 31.28 -2.75 -10.86
CA THR A 597 31.71 -2.65 -9.47
C THR A 597 31.90 -1.19 -9.04
N PHE A 598 31.80 -0.90 -7.74
CA PHE A 598 32.00 0.43 -7.17
C PHE A 598 33.08 0.38 -6.06
N PRO A 599 34.36 0.13 -6.41
CA PRO A 599 35.42 -0.11 -5.43
C PRO A 599 36.02 1.18 -4.83
N VAL A 600 35.78 2.34 -5.45
CA VAL A 600 36.33 3.61 -4.99
C VAL A 600 35.29 4.34 -4.15
N ILE A 601 35.63 4.65 -2.91
CA ILE A 601 34.82 5.50 -2.05
C ILE A 601 35.32 6.93 -2.22
N LEU A 602 34.42 7.85 -2.57
CA LEU A 602 34.73 9.27 -2.74
C LEU A 602 34.35 10.08 -1.50
N ALA A 603 33.23 9.74 -0.86
CA ALA A 603 32.78 10.32 0.41
C ALA A 603 31.87 9.32 1.14
N GLN A 604 31.79 9.41 2.47
CA GLN A 604 30.93 8.57 3.32
C GLN A 604 30.21 9.40 4.36
N ASN A 605 29.02 8.97 4.76
CA ASN A 605 28.20 9.60 5.79
C ASN A 605 28.00 11.12 5.56
N VAL A 606 27.87 11.55 4.29
CA VAL A 606 27.61 12.95 3.97
C VAL A 606 26.12 13.23 4.08
N VAL A 607 25.75 14.43 4.49
CA VAL A 607 24.34 14.80 4.69
C VAL A 607 23.54 14.56 3.39
N ASN A 608 22.34 14.00 3.52
CA ASN A 608 21.42 13.79 2.41
C ASN A 608 20.64 15.09 2.10
N ASP A 609 21.34 16.10 1.60
CA ASP A 609 20.81 17.44 1.29
C ASP A 609 20.73 17.76 -0.22
N GLY A 610 21.28 16.88 -1.07
CA GLY A 610 21.08 16.88 -2.52
C GLY A 610 22.33 17.20 -3.34
N GLU A 611 23.43 17.61 -2.72
CA GLU A 611 24.69 17.80 -3.42
C GLU A 611 25.91 17.60 -2.52
N HIS A 612 27.01 17.12 -3.08
CA HIS A 612 28.27 17.05 -2.35
C HIS A 612 29.49 17.16 -3.29
N PRO A 613 30.49 18.00 -2.97
CA PRO A 613 31.73 18.07 -3.72
C PRO A 613 32.64 16.88 -3.39
N VAL A 614 33.22 16.24 -4.41
CA VAL A 614 34.17 15.13 -4.27
C VAL A 614 35.43 15.38 -5.08
N ILE A 615 36.58 14.93 -4.58
CA ILE A 615 37.83 14.97 -5.34
C ILE A 615 37.98 13.69 -6.15
N LEU A 616 38.23 13.81 -7.45
CA LEU A 616 38.54 12.66 -8.28
C LEU A 616 39.93 12.11 -7.92
N PRO A 617 40.08 10.82 -7.60
CA PRO A 617 41.37 10.26 -7.20
C PRO A 617 42.38 10.25 -8.34
N GLY A 618 43.65 10.45 -7.99
CA GLY A 618 44.79 10.33 -8.90
C GLY A 618 45.13 8.89 -9.30
N GLY A 619 45.96 8.73 -10.32
CA GLY A 619 46.47 7.42 -10.74
C GLY A 619 45.45 6.53 -11.47
N ILE A 620 44.31 7.12 -11.84
CA ILE A 620 43.19 6.42 -12.48
C ILE A 620 42.93 7.09 -13.83
N ALA A 621 42.88 6.26 -14.88
CA ALA A 621 42.42 6.64 -16.20
C ALA A 621 41.42 5.60 -16.70
N THR A 622 40.20 6.02 -17.02
CA THR A 622 39.14 5.15 -17.54
C THR A 622 38.20 5.94 -18.44
N SER A 623 37.58 5.28 -19.41
CA SER A 623 36.50 5.88 -20.21
C SER A 623 35.11 5.55 -19.69
N ASN A 624 35.02 4.72 -18.64
CA ASN A 624 33.80 4.06 -18.21
C ASN A 624 33.50 4.31 -16.71
N ALA A 625 33.86 5.47 -16.17
CA ALA A 625 33.55 5.76 -14.77
C ALA A 625 32.04 5.96 -14.57
N ARG A 626 31.52 5.53 -13.41
CA ARG A 626 30.14 5.79 -12.95
C ARG A 626 30.16 6.22 -11.50
N PHE A 627 29.21 7.05 -11.09
CA PHE A 627 29.00 7.45 -9.72
C PHE A 627 27.74 6.78 -9.16
N MET A 628 27.81 6.38 -7.89
CA MET A 628 26.69 5.86 -7.12
C MET A 628 26.52 6.71 -5.86
N VAL A 629 25.28 7.11 -5.58
CA VAL A 629 24.87 7.68 -4.30
C VAL A 629 24.01 6.64 -3.63
N LYS A 630 24.42 6.23 -2.44
CA LYS A 630 23.80 5.13 -1.67
C LYS A 630 23.45 5.65 -0.29
N ALA A 631 22.25 5.38 0.21
CA ALA A 631 21.93 5.71 1.61
C ALA A 631 22.85 4.95 2.59
N SER A 632 23.40 5.64 3.60
CA SER A 632 24.36 5.05 4.54
C SER A 632 23.69 4.10 5.53
N ASN A 633 22.48 4.43 5.98
CA ASN A 633 21.68 3.65 6.94
C ASN A 633 20.45 2.94 6.31
N ASN A 634 20.35 2.89 4.98
CA ASN A 634 19.23 2.30 4.26
C ASN A 634 19.73 1.50 3.03
N ILE A 635 18.85 0.77 2.35
CA ILE A 635 19.22 -0.19 1.29
C ILE A 635 19.07 0.38 -0.13
N PHE A 636 18.50 1.58 -0.29
CA PHE A 636 18.29 2.19 -1.61
C PHE A 636 19.51 2.96 -2.12
N PHE A 637 19.64 3.06 -3.44
CA PHE A 637 20.74 3.77 -4.09
C PHE A 637 20.37 4.21 -5.52
N ALA A 638 21.16 5.12 -6.08
CA ALA A 638 21.06 5.58 -7.47
C ALA A 638 22.44 5.55 -8.15
N VAL A 639 22.45 5.38 -9.48
CA VAL A 639 23.66 5.39 -10.32
C VAL A 639 23.47 6.38 -11.46
N ASN A 640 24.52 7.11 -11.81
CA ASN A 640 24.45 8.12 -12.87
C ASN A 640 24.26 7.48 -14.26
N ARG A 641 23.60 8.20 -15.17
CA ARG A 641 23.09 7.64 -16.43
C ARG A 641 24.13 7.40 -17.52
N ALA A 642 25.25 8.12 -17.52
CA ALA A 642 26.26 8.03 -18.59
C ALA A 642 27.65 7.64 -18.09
N ASP A 643 28.43 6.98 -18.95
CA ASP A 643 29.85 6.72 -18.70
C ASP A 643 30.62 8.03 -18.72
N ILE A 644 31.53 8.18 -17.77
CA ILE A 644 32.41 9.34 -17.63
C ILE A 644 33.85 8.95 -17.94
N ALA A 645 34.52 9.75 -18.75
CA ALA A 645 35.95 9.59 -19.00
C ALA A 645 36.75 10.36 -17.93
N ILE A 646 37.64 9.67 -17.23
CA ILE A 646 38.60 10.26 -16.30
C ILE A 646 39.98 10.24 -16.96
N VAL A 647 40.57 11.41 -17.14
CA VAL A 647 41.96 11.56 -17.61
C VAL A 647 42.90 11.82 -16.45
N GLU A 648 44.08 11.20 -16.49
CA GLU A 648 45.09 11.36 -15.43
C GLU A 648 45.70 12.78 -15.46
N SER A 649 46.10 13.29 -14.30
CA SER A 649 46.75 14.60 -14.13
C SER A 649 48.13 14.45 -13.51
N GLU A 650 49.10 15.30 -13.90
CA GLU A 650 50.47 15.25 -13.37
C GLU A 650 50.56 15.48 -11.85
N ILE A 651 49.67 16.31 -11.31
CA ILE A 651 49.61 16.66 -9.88
C ILE A 651 48.18 16.47 -9.38
N VAL A 652 48.03 15.78 -8.25
CA VAL A 652 46.76 15.66 -7.51
C VAL A 652 47.01 16.06 -6.06
N LEU A 653 46.10 16.86 -5.50
CA LEU A 653 46.06 17.19 -4.09
C LEU A 653 44.90 16.40 -3.48
N ASN A 654 45.21 15.37 -2.71
CA ASN A 654 44.21 14.45 -2.19
C ASN A 654 43.81 14.88 -0.77
N PHE A 655 42.59 15.39 -0.62
CA PHE A 655 42.01 15.74 0.68
C PHE A 655 41.03 14.66 1.11
N ASN A 656 40.92 14.44 2.43
CA ASN A 656 39.90 13.55 2.99
C ASN A 656 38.52 14.21 3.03
N GLU A 657 38.49 15.54 3.15
CA GLU A 657 37.28 16.37 3.17
C GLU A 657 37.59 17.72 2.51
N LEU A 658 36.56 18.37 1.98
CA LEU A 658 36.67 19.67 1.32
C LEU A 658 36.08 20.81 2.14
N GLU A 659 35.39 20.49 3.23
CA GLU A 659 34.75 21.44 4.12
C GLU A 659 35.33 21.31 5.53
N PHE A 660 35.75 22.42 6.11
CA PHE A 660 36.39 22.47 7.42
C PHE A 660 35.69 23.51 8.28
N THR A 661 35.49 23.22 9.56
CA THR A 661 34.99 24.20 10.51
C THR A 661 36.03 24.52 11.57
N VAL A 662 36.11 25.79 11.98
CA VAL A 662 36.98 26.25 13.06
C VAL A 662 36.27 27.26 13.96
N CYS A 663 36.41 27.06 15.26
CA CYS A 663 35.91 27.95 16.29
C CYS A 663 36.92 29.07 16.54
N GLN A 664 36.47 30.32 16.62
CA GLN A 664 37.35 31.40 17.07
C GLN A 664 37.64 31.26 18.58
N PRO A 665 38.90 31.49 19.04
CA PRO A 665 40.08 31.95 18.30
C PRO A 665 41.03 30.83 17.87
N ASP A 666 40.55 29.59 17.76
CA ASP A 666 41.37 28.42 17.47
C ASP A 666 41.97 28.46 16.06
N GLU A 667 43.08 27.74 15.87
CA GLU A 667 43.73 27.56 14.57
C GLU A 667 43.19 26.30 13.87
N LEU A 668 43.07 26.35 12.54
CA LEU A 668 42.65 25.20 11.73
C LEU A 668 43.86 24.58 11.02
N SER A 669 43.94 23.25 11.07
CA SER A 669 44.96 22.46 10.39
C SER A 669 44.30 21.65 9.28
N VAL A 670 44.66 21.95 8.03
CA VAL A 670 44.16 21.27 6.82
C VAL A 670 45.27 20.38 6.27
N GLU A 671 45.04 19.06 6.28
CA GLU A 671 45.98 18.06 5.77
C GLU A 671 45.55 17.54 4.39
N PHE A 672 46.51 17.38 3.48
CA PHE A 672 46.31 16.73 2.19
C PHE A 672 47.58 16.02 1.72
N ASP A 673 47.42 14.98 0.90
CA ASP A 673 48.54 14.30 0.27
C ASP A 673 48.85 14.90 -1.10
N TYR A 674 50.12 15.23 -1.32
CA TYR A 674 50.64 15.61 -2.62
C TYR A 674 51.06 14.36 -3.39
N ASN A 675 50.34 14.06 -4.49
CA ASN A 675 50.65 12.95 -5.37
C ASN A 675 51.02 13.41 -6.79
N THR A 676 51.90 12.66 -7.43
CA THR A 676 52.39 12.94 -8.78
C THR A 676 52.20 11.73 -9.69
N PHE A 677 51.73 11.96 -10.90
CA PHE A 677 51.52 10.92 -11.90
C PHE A 677 52.21 11.25 -13.22
N LEU A 678 52.05 10.40 -14.24
CA LEU A 678 52.64 10.60 -15.57
C LEU A 678 54.17 10.77 -15.58
N GLY A 679 54.87 10.28 -14.54
CA GLY A 679 56.31 10.41 -14.39
C GLY A 679 56.79 11.82 -14.00
N PHE A 680 55.89 12.67 -13.51
CA PHE A 680 56.21 14.03 -13.08
C PHE A 680 57.20 14.04 -11.90
N ASN A 681 58.22 14.90 -11.97
CA ASN A 681 59.27 15.03 -10.96
C ASN A 681 59.70 16.50 -10.72
N GLY A 682 58.85 17.45 -11.12
CA GLY A 682 59.08 18.88 -10.92
C GLY A 682 58.99 19.26 -9.43
N THR A 683 59.64 20.36 -9.06
CA THR A 683 59.47 20.95 -7.72
C THR A 683 58.23 21.84 -7.72
N THR A 684 57.23 21.45 -6.94
CA THR A 684 55.94 22.13 -6.82
C THR A 684 55.95 23.08 -5.63
N THR A 685 55.43 24.29 -5.82
CA THR A 685 55.28 25.32 -4.79
C THR A 685 53.81 25.49 -4.44
N PHE A 686 53.50 25.52 -3.15
CA PHE A 686 52.14 25.74 -2.65
C PHE A 686 51.87 27.21 -2.35
N SER A 687 50.63 27.65 -2.57
CA SER A 687 50.15 28.99 -2.27
C SER A 687 48.67 28.95 -1.94
N VAL A 688 48.21 29.81 -1.04
CA VAL A 688 46.79 30.01 -0.77
C VAL A 688 46.31 31.27 -1.51
N LEU A 689 45.20 31.15 -2.24
CA LEU A 689 44.50 32.26 -2.87
C LEU A 689 43.14 32.45 -2.17
N ASN A 690 42.57 33.65 -2.28
CA ASN A 690 41.24 34.00 -1.73
C ASN A 690 41.08 33.87 -0.20
N ALA A 691 42.17 33.79 0.58
CA ALA A 691 42.07 33.84 2.04
C ALA A 691 41.43 35.16 2.51
N PRO A 692 40.48 35.12 3.45
CA PRO A 692 39.83 36.33 3.96
C PRO A 692 40.81 37.25 4.69
N SER A 693 40.54 38.56 4.64
CA SER A 693 41.38 39.57 5.28
C SER A 693 41.44 39.32 6.79
N GLY A 694 42.65 39.22 7.35
CA GLY A 694 42.89 38.95 8.77
C GLY A 694 43.31 37.50 9.06
N LEU A 695 43.05 36.57 8.13
CA LEU A 695 43.49 35.18 8.25
C LEU A 695 44.94 35.02 7.81
N ASN A 696 45.75 34.35 8.61
CA ASN A 696 47.13 34.02 8.27
C ASN A 696 47.24 32.56 7.82
N THR A 697 48.08 32.29 6.81
CA THR A 697 48.22 30.95 6.21
C THR A 697 49.68 30.52 6.16
N SER A 698 49.97 29.29 6.54
CA SER A 698 51.34 28.75 6.48
C SER A 698 51.37 27.26 6.17
N PHE A 699 52.34 26.82 5.37
CA PHE A 699 52.56 25.41 5.07
C PHE A 699 53.74 24.87 5.87
N ASN A 700 53.64 23.62 6.34
CA ASN A 700 54.79 22.91 6.94
C ASN A 700 55.97 22.77 5.96
N SER A 701 55.68 22.66 4.66
CA SER A 701 56.64 22.65 3.55
C SER A 701 56.08 23.46 2.38
N LEU A 702 56.70 24.61 2.07
CA LEU A 702 56.27 25.48 0.98
C LEU A 702 56.50 24.87 -0.42
N THR A 703 57.46 23.94 -0.54
CA THR A 703 57.78 23.26 -1.79
C THR A 703 58.02 21.77 -1.59
N VAL A 704 57.54 20.94 -2.52
CA VAL A 704 57.71 19.48 -2.51
C VAL A 704 58.09 18.98 -3.91
N ASN A 705 58.88 17.92 -3.98
CA ASN A 705 59.31 17.28 -5.23
C ASN A 705 59.29 15.73 -5.18
N VAL A 706 58.69 15.16 -4.13
CA VAL A 706 58.58 13.71 -3.91
C VAL A 706 57.10 13.35 -3.90
N ASP A 707 56.74 12.30 -4.64
CA ASP A 707 55.39 11.72 -4.65
C ASP A 707 54.96 11.24 -3.26
N ASN A 708 53.65 11.22 -3.00
CA ASN A 708 53.03 10.73 -1.77
C ASN A 708 53.57 11.43 -0.51
N THR A 709 53.66 12.76 -0.57
CA THR A 709 54.14 13.59 0.54
C THR A 709 52.95 14.25 1.23
N PRO A 710 52.74 14.03 2.54
CA PRO A 710 51.71 14.74 3.30
C PRO A 710 52.10 16.20 3.49
N VAL A 711 51.15 17.10 3.25
CA VAL A 711 51.29 18.55 3.39
C VAL A 711 50.26 19.04 4.40
N LEU A 712 50.71 19.93 5.29
CA LEU A 712 49.86 20.54 6.31
C LEU A 712 49.81 22.05 6.07
N LEU A 713 48.60 22.57 5.88
CA LEU A 713 48.27 23.99 5.86
C LEU A 713 47.68 24.39 7.22
N THR A 714 48.30 25.35 7.90
CA THR A 714 47.77 25.95 9.12
C THR A 714 47.15 27.31 8.82
N LEU A 715 45.89 27.49 9.19
CA LEU A 715 45.14 28.75 9.16
C LEU A 715 45.06 29.30 10.59
N SER A 716 45.72 30.43 10.85
CA SER A 716 45.78 31.08 12.16
C SER A 716 45.14 32.46 12.15
N ASP A 717 45.02 33.08 13.32
CA ASP A 717 44.42 34.41 13.51
C ASP A 717 42.92 34.48 13.13
N THR A 718 42.18 33.38 13.31
CA THR A 718 40.75 33.25 12.99
C THR A 718 39.89 34.30 13.69
N GLN A 719 40.27 34.76 14.89
CA GLN A 719 39.61 35.82 15.66
C GLN A 719 39.59 37.20 14.99
N ASN A 720 40.45 37.42 13.98
CA ASN A 720 40.49 38.67 13.22
C ASN A 720 39.61 38.63 11.97
N VAL A 721 38.97 37.48 11.71
CA VAL A 721 38.07 37.27 10.57
C VAL A 721 36.63 37.35 11.08
N THR A 722 35.71 37.88 10.30
CA THR A 722 34.29 37.85 10.68
C THR A 722 33.80 36.39 10.61
N PRO A 723 32.98 35.90 11.57
CA PRO A 723 32.35 34.60 11.43
C PRO A 723 31.56 34.48 10.11
N GLY A 724 31.66 33.33 9.46
CA GLY A 724 31.03 33.06 8.17
C GLY A 724 31.73 31.95 7.39
N VAL A 725 31.18 31.65 6.21
CA VAL A 725 31.67 30.60 5.31
C VAL A 725 32.56 31.22 4.23
N TYR A 726 33.78 30.70 4.07
CA TYR A 726 34.79 31.21 3.14
C TYR A 726 35.30 30.11 2.20
N THR A 727 35.34 30.39 0.90
CA THR A 727 36.03 29.53 -0.07
C THR A 727 37.49 29.95 -0.21
N ILE A 728 38.41 29.04 0.08
CA ILE A 728 39.87 29.26 0.02
C ILE A 728 40.45 28.32 -1.04
N THR A 729 41.30 28.84 -1.92
CA THR A 729 41.90 28.05 -3.00
C THR A 729 43.34 27.66 -2.65
N ILE A 730 43.64 26.37 -2.60
CA ILE A 730 44.99 25.84 -2.44
C ILE A 730 45.56 25.55 -3.84
N ASN A 731 46.59 26.30 -4.23
CA ASN A 731 47.23 26.18 -5.54
C ASN A 731 48.63 25.57 -5.41
N ALA A 732 48.89 24.54 -6.22
CA ALA A 732 50.15 23.84 -6.35
C ALA A 732 50.71 24.04 -7.77
N ALA A 733 51.85 24.72 -7.90
CA ALA A 733 52.41 25.09 -9.20
C ALA A 733 53.88 24.69 -9.40
N SER A 734 54.20 24.16 -10.59
CA SER A 734 55.55 23.83 -11.04
C SER A 734 55.70 24.14 -12.54
N GLY A 735 56.30 25.28 -12.87
CA GLY A 735 56.49 25.69 -14.26
C GLY A 735 55.15 26.03 -14.92
N SER A 736 54.78 25.29 -15.98
CA SER A 736 53.47 25.42 -16.65
C SER A 736 52.40 24.47 -16.12
N VAL A 737 52.74 23.57 -15.19
CA VAL A 737 51.80 22.65 -14.55
C VAL A 737 51.29 23.31 -13.27
N SER A 738 49.97 23.39 -13.12
CA SER A 738 49.31 23.92 -11.92
C SER A 738 48.06 23.11 -11.61
N LYS A 739 47.82 22.86 -10.33
CA LYS A 739 46.60 22.25 -9.81
C LYS A 739 46.07 23.10 -8.68
N SER A 740 44.77 23.40 -8.71
CA SER A 740 44.10 24.17 -7.66
C SER A 740 42.93 23.37 -7.12
N VAL A 741 42.75 23.38 -5.81
CA VAL A 741 41.59 22.80 -5.12
C VAL A 741 40.99 23.89 -4.25
N ASP A 742 39.68 24.09 -4.38
CA ASP A 742 38.91 24.97 -3.51
C ASP A 742 38.44 24.17 -2.28
N ILE A 743 38.63 24.73 -1.09
CA ILE A 743 38.09 24.21 0.17
C ILE A 743 37.14 25.24 0.78
N THR A 744 36.11 24.76 1.46
CA THR A 744 35.21 25.58 2.27
C THR A 744 35.72 25.62 3.71
N VAL A 745 35.86 26.81 4.28
CA VAL A 745 36.22 27.02 5.68
C VAL A 745 35.11 27.80 6.37
N ASN A 746 34.36 27.13 7.23
CA ASN A 746 33.38 27.74 8.12
C ASN A 746 34.08 28.26 9.38
N ILE A 747 34.10 29.57 9.57
CA ILE A 747 34.68 30.20 10.75
C ILE A 747 33.52 30.62 11.65
N LEU A 748 33.42 30.02 12.82
CA LEU A 748 32.32 30.27 13.75
C LEU A 748 32.77 31.12 14.94
N GLY A 749 31.86 31.98 15.40
CA GLY A 749 32.01 32.80 16.60
C GLY A 749 30.96 32.46 17.66
N GLY A 750 31.18 32.91 18.90
CA GLY A 750 30.28 32.65 20.03
C GLY A 750 29.36 33.80 20.44
N ASP A 751 29.37 34.91 19.68
CA ASP A 751 28.60 36.12 20.02
C ASP A 751 27.21 36.10 19.35
N PHE A 752 26.28 35.30 19.89
CA PHE A 752 24.89 35.24 19.41
C PHE A 752 24.08 36.49 19.75
N ASN A 753 23.09 36.84 18.91
CA ASN A 753 22.05 37.79 19.28
C ASN A 753 21.05 37.17 20.27
N ALA A 754 20.33 38.00 21.01
CA ALA A 754 19.26 37.55 21.88
C ALA A 754 18.06 37.05 21.06
N ILE A 755 17.69 35.78 21.24
CA ILE A 755 16.56 35.17 20.53
C ILE A 755 15.23 35.73 21.04
N VAL A 756 14.33 36.00 20.10
CA VAL A 756 12.99 36.55 20.37
C VAL A 756 11.92 35.52 19.97
N PRO A 757 11.18 34.94 20.93
CA PRO A 757 9.97 34.16 20.66
C PRO A 757 8.90 34.99 19.92
N VAL A 758 8.18 34.36 18.98
CA VAL A 758 7.20 35.01 18.10
C VAL A 758 5.80 34.46 18.32
N ASN A 759 5.59 33.14 18.18
CA ASN A 759 4.30 32.47 18.34
C ASN A 759 4.43 31.25 19.25
N PRO A 760 3.43 30.90 20.09
CA PRO A 760 2.24 31.70 20.43
C PRO A 760 2.62 33.01 21.11
N VAL A 761 1.78 34.04 20.95
CA VAL A 761 1.99 35.33 21.61
C VAL A 761 2.02 35.12 23.13
N ASN A 762 2.96 35.79 23.81
CA ASN A 762 3.14 35.62 25.25
C ASN A 762 1.83 35.91 26.03
N GLY A 763 1.37 34.91 26.78
CA GLY A 763 0.19 34.97 27.64
C GLY A 763 -1.14 34.71 26.94
N VAL A 764 -1.15 34.15 25.72
CA VAL A 764 -2.40 33.78 25.03
C VAL A 764 -3.18 32.74 25.85
N SER A 765 -4.49 32.97 25.99
CA SER A 765 -5.46 31.95 26.41
C SER A 765 -5.98 31.22 25.18
N ASP A 766 -6.34 29.95 25.32
CA ASP A 766 -6.98 29.15 24.26
C ASP A 766 -6.04 28.72 23.12
N ALA A 767 -4.77 28.44 23.44
CA ALA A 767 -3.88 27.75 22.51
C ALA A 767 -4.35 26.31 22.28
N PHE A 768 -4.22 25.81 21.05
CA PHE A 768 -4.62 24.42 20.76
C PHE A 768 -3.69 23.41 21.44
N LEU A 769 -4.19 22.19 21.69
CA LEU A 769 -3.40 21.08 22.23
C LEU A 769 -2.24 20.67 21.31
N THR A 770 -2.32 21.08 20.04
CA THR A 770 -1.21 21.09 19.10
C THR A 770 -0.87 22.54 18.74
N THR A 771 0.30 23.02 19.18
CA THR A 771 0.69 24.43 19.05
C THR A 771 2.07 24.54 18.40
N THR A 772 2.22 25.41 17.39
CA THR A 772 3.51 25.71 16.77
C THR A 772 4.21 26.88 17.46
N LEU A 773 5.35 26.58 18.07
CA LEU A 773 6.30 27.51 18.66
C LEU A 773 7.24 28.04 17.58
N THR A 774 7.37 29.36 17.43
CA THR A 774 8.27 29.99 16.44
C THR A 774 9.08 31.13 17.06
N TRP A 775 10.32 31.31 16.61
CA TRP A 775 11.21 32.37 17.08
C TRP A 775 12.05 32.98 15.95
N GLU A 776 12.64 34.14 16.18
CA GLU A 776 13.58 34.76 15.23
C GLU A 776 14.88 33.95 15.15
N ALA A 777 15.34 33.65 13.93
CA ALA A 777 16.58 32.93 13.69
C ALA A 777 17.82 33.84 13.87
N ASP A 778 18.89 33.30 14.46
CA ASP A 778 20.21 33.91 14.49
C ASP A 778 21.10 33.33 13.38
N ILE A 779 21.85 34.19 12.69
CA ILE A 779 22.70 33.81 11.56
C ILE A 779 23.91 32.95 11.93
N LEU A 780 24.32 32.95 13.21
CA LEU A 780 25.42 32.16 13.73
C LEU A 780 24.95 30.88 14.44
N ALA A 781 23.64 30.67 14.59
CA ALA A 781 23.08 29.48 15.20
C ALA A 781 22.94 28.37 14.15
N GLU A 782 23.55 27.22 14.44
CA GLU A 782 23.35 25.97 13.68
C GLU A 782 22.17 25.17 14.28
N GLU A 783 21.92 25.33 15.58
CA GLU A 783 20.90 24.64 16.35
C GLU A 783 20.25 25.58 17.37
N TYR A 784 19.10 25.16 17.90
CA TYR A 784 18.37 25.83 18.98
C TYR A 784 17.99 24.82 20.04
N ASP A 785 18.36 25.09 21.30
CA ASP A 785 17.82 24.33 22.43
C ASP A 785 16.52 24.99 22.87
N LEU A 786 15.41 24.26 22.71
CA LEU A 786 14.07 24.62 23.11
C LEU A 786 13.70 23.87 24.38
N GLU A 787 13.15 24.57 25.37
CA GLU A 787 12.54 23.98 26.55
C GLU A 787 11.08 24.42 26.67
N ILE A 788 10.20 23.47 26.99
CA ILE A 788 8.80 23.66 27.34
C ILE A 788 8.60 23.11 28.75
N ALA A 789 7.94 23.85 29.64
CA ALA A 789 7.74 23.51 31.03
C ALA A 789 6.32 23.83 31.50
N SER A 790 5.84 23.15 32.54
CA SER A 790 4.56 23.46 33.19
C SER A 790 4.68 24.49 34.32
N ASP A 791 5.89 25.00 34.57
CA ASP A 791 6.17 26.00 35.60
C ASP A 791 7.14 27.09 35.13
N THR A 792 6.99 28.30 35.69
CA THR A 792 7.85 29.46 35.39
C THR A 792 9.34 29.26 35.73
N GLY A 793 9.67 28.29 36.59
CA GLY A 793 11.03 27.99 37.00
C GLY A 793 11.78 27.05 36.06
N PHE A 794 11.09 26.46 35.07
CA PHE A 794 11.62 25.38 34.22
C PHE A 794 12.16 24.21 35.07
N THR A 795 11.41 23.85 36.13
CA THR A 795 11.75 22.72 37.00
C THR A 795 11.05 21.43 36.59
N ASN A 796 9.87 21.54 35.98
CA ASN A 796 9.07 20.46 35.41
C ASN A 796 9.07 20.62 33.88
N ILE A 797 10.10 20.09 33.25
CA ILE A 797 10.23 20.09 31.79
C ILE A 797 9.21 19.11 31.21
N VAL A 798 8.40 19.62 30.29
CA VAL A 798 7.44 18.87 29.47
C VAL A 798 8.16 18.34 28.24
N ASP A 799 8.95 19.21 27.60
CA ASP A 799 9.80 18.81 26.48
C ASP A 799 11.10 19.63 26.44
N ALA A 800 12.17 19.01 25.97
CA ALA A 800 13.47 19.64 25.75
C ALA A 800 14.14 19.05 24.51
N LEU A 801 14.35 19.89 23.51
CA LEU A 801 14.76 19.49 22.17
C LEU A 801 15.89 20.38 21.66
N THR A 802 16.74 19.81 20.81
CA THR A 802 17.71 20.55 19.99
C THR A 802 17.25 20.51 18.54
N LEU A 803 17.08 21.68 17.92
CA LEU A 803 16.41 21.84 16.63
C LEU A 803 17.28 22.65 15.65
N ILE A 804 17.38 22.22 14.41
CA ILE A 804 18.08 22.97 13.33
C ILE A 804 17.19 24.04 12.67
N THR A 805 15.91 24.10 13.05
CA THR A 805 14.92 25.06 12.54
C THR A 805 14.50 26.05 13.63
N ASN A 806 13.95 27.19 13.24
CA ASN A 806 13.43 28.21 14.16
C ASN A 806 11.93 28.04 14.50
N SER A 807 11.42 26.81 14.40
CA SER A 807 10.02 26.46 14.58
C SER A 807 9.88 25.02 15.06
N TYR A 808 8.90 24.78 15.94
CA TYR A 808 8.56 23.45 16.47
C TYR A 808 7.06 23.34 16.76
N THR A 809 6.41 22.28 16.29
CA THR A 809 5.01 21.98 16.64
C THR A 809 4.98 20.99 17.79
N VAL A 810 4.55 21.44 18.96
CA VAL A 810 4.31 20.58 20.12
C VAL A 810 2.88 20.02 20.03
N SER A 811 2.72 18.73 20.30
CA SER A 811 1.43 18.03 20.39
C SER A 811 1.32 17.28 21.72
N GLY A 812 0.13 16.77 22.05
CA GLY A 812 -0.09 16.01 23.28
C GLY A 812 -0.04 16.88 24.55
N LEU A 813 -0.37 18.16 24.43
CA LEU A 813 -0.51 19.03 25.58
C LEU A 813 -1.81 18.70 26.35
N GLU A 814 -1.78 18.86 27.66
CA GLU A 814 -2.96 18.75 28.52
C GLU A 814 -3.87 19.97 28.32
N GLU A 815 -5.17 19.77 28.42
CA GLU A 815 -6.16 20.85 28.38
C GLU A 815 -6.09 21.77 29.61
N ASP A 816 -6.61 23.00 29.48
CA ASP A 816 -6.67 24.01 30.55
C ASP A 816 -5.34 24.22 31.33
N THR A 817 -4.21 24.00 30.65
CA THR A 817 -2.89 23.96 31.25
C THR A 817 -2.00 25.07 30.70
N THR A 818 -1.40 25.85 31.61
CA THR A 818 -0.43 26.88 31.22
C THR A 818 0.96 26.29 31.06
N TYR A 819 1.53 26.44 29.87
CA TYR A 819 2.90 26.07 29.54
C TYR A 819 3.79 27.32 29.40
N TYR A 820 5.07 27.16 29.70
CA TYR A 820 6.13 28.14 29.57
C TYR A 820 7.20 27.60 28.65
N TRP A 821 7.69 28.40 27.72
CA TRP A 821 8.74 27.94 26.80
C TRP A 821 9.79 29.01 26.57
N ARG A 822 11.02 28.56 26.34
CA ARG A 822 12.19 29.41 26.08
C ARG A 822 13.14 28.71 25.13
N VAL A 823 13.93 29.49 24.42
CA VAL A 823 14.85 28.97 23.40
C VAL A 823 16.18 29.69 23.47
N LYS A 824 17.29 28.97 23.27
CA LYS A 824 18.62 29.56 23.11
C LYS A 824 19.27 29.10 21.80
N PRO A 825 20.08 29.95 21.15
CA PRO A 825 20.83 29.55 19.98
C PRO A 825 22.08 28.77 20.39
N ARG A 826 22.55 27.89 19.51
CA ARG A 826 23.74 27.08 19.68
C ARG A 826 24.43 26.87 18.35
N ASN A 827 25.74 26.75 18.39
CA ASN A 827 26.53 26.13 17.32
C ASN A 827 27.58 25.23 17.97
N GLN A 828 28.38 24.54 17.16
CA GLN A 828 29.42 23.64 17.67
C GLN A 828 30.50 24.34 18.54
N CYS A 829 30.61 25.67 18.48
CA CYS A 829 31.65 26.44 19.17
C CYS A 829 31.19 27.10 20.47
N ALA A 830 29.90 27.42 20.59
CA ALA A 830 29.35 28.10 21.74
C ALA A 830 27.83 27.89 21.88
N GLU A 831 27.32 28.15 23.07
CA GLU A 831 25.89 28.24 23.34
C GLU A 831 25.54 29.66 23.78
N GLY A 832 24.43 30.18 23.25
CA GLY A 832 23.85 31.46 23.66
C GLY A 832 23.10 31.36 24.98
N SER A 833 22.41 32.45 25.33
CA SER A 833 21.52 32.49 26.50
C SER A 833 20.08 32.19 26.08
N PHE A 834 19.32 31.57 26.99
CA PHE A 834 17.87 31.42 26.81
C PHE A 834 17.19 32.77 26.66
N SER A 835 16.22 32.82 25.75
CA SER A 835 15.29 33.92 25.59
C SER A 835 14.47 34.15 26.86
N SER A 836 13.78 35.29 26.91
CA SER A 836 12.71 35.48 27.89
C SER A 836 11.62 34.44 27.66
N ALA A 837 11.21 33.74 28.72
CA ALA A 837 10.16 32.74 28.62
C ALA A 837 8.84 33.36 28.17
N PHE A 838 8.20 32.74 27.18
CA PHE A 838 6.83 33.01 26.79
C PHE A 838 5.92 31.98 27.44
N SER A 839 4.66 32.32 27.69
CA SER A 839 3.65 31.38 28.17
C SER A 839 2.44 31.32 27.26
N PHE A 840 1.70 30.21 27.32
CA PHE A 840 0.38 30.08 26.71
C PHE A 840 -0.46 29.09 27.53
N THR A 841 -1.77 29.27 27.55
CA THR A 841 -2.71 28.34 28.19
C THR A 841 -3.48 27.59 27.12
N THR A 842 -3.51 26.26 27.22
CA THR A 842 -4.27 25.42 26.29
C THR A 842 -5.78 25.58 26.47
N ILE A 843 -6.53 25.37 25.39
CA ILE A 843 -8.00 25.36 25.37
C ILE A 843 -8.55 24.10 26.07
N GLY A 844 -9.68 24.23 26.77
CA GLY A 844 -10.45 23.10 27.30
C GLY A 844 -11.16 22.31 26.19
N VAL A 845 -11.23 20.97 26.30
CA VAL A 845 -11.96 20.11 25.38
C VAL A 845 -13.29 19.69 26.00
N ASN A 846 -14.38 19.95 25.28
CA ASN A 846 -15.70 19.46 25.65
C ASN A 846 -16.19 18.43 24.62
N CYS A 847 -17.01 17.48 25.07
CA CYS A 847 -17.61 16.46 24.20
C CYS A 847 -19.14 16.58 24.21
N LYS A 848 -19.77 16.55 23.03
CA LYS A 848 -21.23 16.52 22.86
C LYS A 848 -21.61 15.36 21.95
N SER A 849 -22.63 14.62 22.35
CA SER A 849 -23.23 13.55 21.53
C SER A 849 -24.35 14.10 20.68
N PHE A 850 -24.32 13.78 19.39
CA PHE A 850 -25.32 14.14 18.40
C PHE A 850 -26.03 12.88 17.93
N ILE A 851 -27.35 12.89 18.00
CA ILE A 851 -28.22 11.79 17.58
C ILE A 851 -28.92 12.15 16.28
N THR A 852 -29.05 11.19 15.37
CA THR A 852 -29.83 11.40 14.15
C THR A 852 -31.33 11.27 14.43
N ALA A 853 -32.14 12.12 13.79
CA ALA A 853 -33.57 11.88 13.59
C ALA A 853 -33.80 10.94 12.39
N GLY A 854 -34.99 10.34 12.26
CA GLY A 854 -35.38 9.62 11.03
C GLY A 854 -34.90 8.17 10.89
N LEU A 855 -34.51 7.51 11.98
CA LEU A 855 -34.23 6.06 11.99
C LEU A 855 -35.49 5.22 12.30
N PRO A 856 -35.59 3.98 11.78
CA PRO A 856 -34.59 3.28 10.98
C PRO A 856 -34.60 3.69 9.50
N VAL A 857 -33.42 3.72 8.87
CA VAL A 857 -33.28 3.89 7.41
C VAL A 857 -33.14 2.52 6.76
N GLU A 858 -34.07 2.18 5.86
CA GLU A 858 -34.10 0.89 5.17
C GLU A 858 -32.89 0.73 4.22
N ILE A 859 -32.23 -0.43 4.27
CA ILE A 859 -31.25 -0.91 3.30
C ILE A 859 -32.00 -1.89 2.37
N PRO A 860 -32.28 -1.52 1.11
CA PRO A 860 -33.04 -2.35 0.19
C PRO A 860 -32.41 -3.73 -0.06
N SER A 861 -33.25 -4.77 -0.16
CA SER A 861 -32.78 -6.13 -0.48
C SER A 861 -32.55 -6.40 -1.98
N GLU A 862 -32.81 -5.40 -2.82
CA GLU A 862 -32.67 -5.47 -4.28
C GLU A 862 -31.60 -4.48 -4.76
N GLY A 863 -30.66 -4.97 -5.58
CA GLY A 863 -29.61 -4.15 -6.19
C GLY A 863 -28.34 -4.07 -5.35
N LYS A 864 -27.61 -2.97 -5.49
CA LYS A 864 -26.41 -2.64 -4.70
C LYS A 864 -26.58 -1.25 -4.09
N PRO A 865 -27.50 -1.11 -3.12
CA PRO A 865 -27.91 0.20 -2.64
C PRO A 865 -26.78 0.89 -1.87
N THR A 866 -26.77 2.22 -1.95
CA THR A 866 -26.02 3.08 -1.05
C THR A 866 -27.03 3.91 -0.29
N VAL A 867 -27.05 3.77 1.04
CA VAL A 867 -27.97 4.51 1.91
C VAL A 867 -27.18 5.40 2.85
N ASN A 868 -27.75 6.57 3.13
CA ASN A 868 -27.11 7.59 3.94
C ASN A 868 -27.97 7.91 5.16
N SER A 869 -27.31 8.20 6.29
CA SER A 869 -27.92 8.82 7.47
C SER A 869 -27.09 10.03 7.85
N VAL A 870 -27.73 11.15 8.19
CA VAL A 870 -27.09 12.45 8.34
C VAL A 870 -27.33 13.01 9.74
N ILE A 871 -26.27 13.53 10.36
CA ILE A 871 -26.32 14.33 11.58
C ILE A 871 -25.90 15.75 11.22
N ARG A 872 -26.66 16.75 11.70
CA ARG A 872 -26.33 18.17 11.55
C ARG A 872 -25.73 18.69 12.84
N VAL A 873 -24.60 19.37 12.73
CA VAL A 873 -23.91 20.02 13.84
C VAL A 873 -23.82 21.52 13.55
N PHE A 874 -24.27 22.34 14.49
CA PHE A 874 -24.33 23.80 14.33
C PHE A 874 -23.10 24.52 14.91
N ASP A 875 -22.49 23.93 15.93
CA ASP A 875 -21.26 24.42 16.56
C ASP A 875 -20.07 24.31 15.59
N ASP A 876 -19.32 25.41 15.44
CA ASP A 876 -18.07 25.49 14.65
C ASP A 876 -16.86 25.41 15.58
N LEU A 877 -16.62 24.22 16.11
CA LEU A 877 -15.48 23.92 16.96
C LEU A 877 -14.46 23.05 16.21
N ARG A 878 -13.21 23.06 16.67
CA ARG A 878 -12.12 22.29 16.04
C ARG A 878 -12.02 20.92 16.71
N ILE A 879 -12.19 19.88 15.90
CA ILE A 879 -12.31 18.49 16.37
C ILE A 879 -10.99 17.99 16.95
N THR A 880 -11.09 17.26 18.06
CA THR A 880 -9.96 16.64 18.77
C THR A 880 -10.14 15.15 19.01
N ASP A 881 -11.37 14.66 19.08
CA ASP A 881 -11.71 13.24 19.16
C ASP A 881 -13.13 12.99 18.60
N ILE A 882 -13.38 11.79 18.06
CA ILE A 882 -14.66 11.36 17.50
C ILE A 882 -14.95 9.91 17.90
N LYS A 883 -16.19 9.65 18.33
CA LYS A 883 -16.74 8.28 18.45
C LYS A 883 -18.02 8.13 17.65
N VAL A 884 -18.11 7.01 16.92
CA VAL A 884 -19.25 6.74 16.04
C VAL A 884 -19.96 5.48 16.50
N THR A 885 -21.14 5.63 17.09
CA THR A 885 -21.98 4.48 17.46
C THR A 885 -22.86 4.11 16.27
N VAL A 886 -22.77 2.85 15.83
CA VAL A 886 -23.54 2.32 14.71
C VAL A 886 -24.28 1.06 15.12
N GLY A 887 -25.59 1.05 14.86
CA GLY A 887 -26.46 -0.11 14.97
C GLY A 887 -27.07 -0.41 13.61
N ILE A 888 -26.71 -1.52 12.97
CA ILE A 888 -27.27 -1.94 11.68
C ILE A 888 -27.79 -3.36 11.79
N SER A 889 -29.05 -3.58 11.41
CA SER A 889 -29.55 -4.93 11.16
C SER A 889 -29.27 -5.28 9.71
N HIS A 890 -28.57 -6.38 9.43
CA HIS A 890 -28.29 -6.86 8.07
C HIS A 890 -28.06 -8.37 8.07
N SER A 891 -28.48 -9.05 7.00
CA SER A 891 -28.37 -10.52 6.95
C SER A 891 -26.92 -10.98 6.78
N PHE A 892 -26.10 -10.25 6.02
CA PHE A 892 -24.66 -10.50 5.94
C PHE A 892 -23.85 -9.20 6.09
N VAL A 893 -23.04 -9.09 7.14
CA VAL A 893 -22.17 -7.93 7.34
C VAL A 893 -21.04 -7.87 6.31
N SER A 894 -20.68 -9.01 5.69
CA SER A 894 -19.70 -9.05 4.59
C SER A 894 -20.07 -8.23 3.37
N ASP A 895 -21.33 -7.81 3.26
CA ASP A 895 -21.82 -7.14 2.08
C ASP A 895 -21.73 -5.61 2.24
N LEU A 896 -21.53 -5.16 3.49
CA LEU A 896 -21.53 -3.77 3.86
C LEU A 896 -20.13 -3.13 3.85
N THR A 897 -20.07 -1.91 3.33
CA THR A 897 -18.97 -0.97 3.57
C THR A 897 -19.53 0.28 4.26
N LEU A 898 -18.98 0.62 5.42
CA LEU A 898 -19.40 1.76 6.24
C LEU A 898 -18.34 2.86 6.13
N LYS A 899 -18.77 4.09 5.84
CA LYS A 899 -17.91 5.28 5.81
C LYS A 899 -18.57 6.41 6.59
N LEU A 900 -17.77 7.18 7.32
CA LEU A 900 -18.17 8.49 7.83
C LEU A 900 -17.56 9.58 6.94
N ILE A 901 -18.36 10.58 6.59
CA ILE A 901 -17.93 11.75 5.82
C ILE A 901 -18.18 13.01 6.63
N SER A 902 -17.16 13.85 6.79
CA SER A 902 -17.25 15.15 7.47
C SER A 902 -17.85 16.25 6.56
N PRO A 903 -18.29 17.38 7.13
CA PRO A 903 -18.78 18.52 6.35
C PRO A 903 -17.77 19.09 5.35
N GLU A 904 -16.46 18.93 5.61
CA GLU A 904 -15.39 19.36 4.71
C GLU A 904 -15.10 18.36 3.57
N GLY A 905 -15.74 17.18 3.61
CA GLY A 905 -15.64 16.14 2.58
C GLY A 905 -14.58 15.07 2.86
N THR A 906 -13.90 15.11 4.01
CA THR A 906 -12.99 14.05 4.44
C THR A 906 -13.79 12.78 4.72
N SER A 907 -13.27 11.63 4.25
CA SER A 907 -13.93 10.34 4.39
C SER A 907 -13.05 9.35 5.14
N VAL A 908 -13.63 8.69 6.14
CA VAL A 908 -13.01 7.63 6.94
C VAL A 908 -13.83 6.35 6.77
N THR A 909 -13.17 5.26 6.39
CA THR A 909 -13.80 3.94 6.31
C THR A 909 -13.84 3.26 7.69
N LEU A 910 -15.03 2.96 8.21
CA LEU A 910 -15.20 2.30 9.51
C LEU A 910 -14.97 0.79 9.41
N SER A 911 -15.58 0.15 8.42
CA SER A 911 -15.44 -1.29 8.15
C SER A 911 -15.76 -1.60 6.70
N ARG A 912 -15.15 -2.62 6.11
CA ARG A 912 -15.34 -2.99 4.69
C ARG A 912 -15.35 -4.49 4.47
N LEU A 913 -16.50 -5.04 4.08
CA LEU A 913 -16.69 -6.43 3.67
C LEU A 913 -16.15 -7.46 4.70
N VAL A 914 -16.39 -7.20 5.99
CA VAL A 914 -15.84 -7.98 7.11
C VAL A 914 -16.88 -8.97 7.66
N CYS A 915 -16.41 -9.94 8.46
CA CYS A 915 -17.24 -10.87 9.22
C CYS A 915 -18.12 -11.86 8.45
N GLY A 916 -17.87 -12.04 7.14
CA GLY A 916 -18.49 -13.09 6.35
C GLY A 916 -20.03 -13.06 6.46
N ARG A 917 -20.63 -14.24 6.59
CA ARG A 917 -22.09 -14.40 6.67
C ARG A 917 -22.71 -14.12 8.05
N ASN A 918 -21.97 -13.45 8.94
CA ASN A 918 -22.48 -13.13 10.28
C ASN A 918 -23.36 -11.88 10.21
N GLN A 919 -24.26 -11.75 11.18
CA GLN A 919 -25.39 -10.82 11.13
C GLN A 919 -25.16 -9.61 12.03
N ASN A 920 -25.68 -8.46 11.59
CA ASN A 920 -25.83 -7.24 12.38
C ASN A 920 -24.53 -6.58 12.88
N ILE A 921 -24.61 -5.27 13.10
CA ILE A 921 -23.56 -4.43 13.71
C ILE A 921 -24.20 -3.73 14.91
N GLN A 922 -23.54 -3.79 16.07
CA GLN A 922 -23.88 -3.01 17.25
C GLN A 922 -22.61 -2.58 17.96
N ALA A 923 -21.93 -1.57 17.42
CA ALA A 923 -20.59 -1.20 17.82
C ALA A 923 -20.42 0.31 17.99
N VAL A 924 -19.43 0.69 18.79
CA VAL A 924 -18.89 2.04 18.88
C VAL A 924 -17.52 2.01 18.20
N PHE A 925 -17.38 2.77 17.12
CA PHE A 925 -16.09 2.97 16.48
C PHE A 925 -15.35 4.10 17.20
N ASP A 926 -14.11 3.85 17.57
CA ASP A 926 -13.22 4.73 18.33
C ASP A 926 -11.77 4.32 17.99
N ASP A 927 -10.86 5.27 17.76
CA ASP A 927 -9.45 4.98 17.45
C ASP A 927 -8.73 4.23 18.58
N ASP A 928 -9.19 4.39 19.83
CA ASP A 928 -8.70 3.65 21.00
C ASP A 928 -9.38 2.27 21.17
N GLY A 929 -10.25 1.88 20.24
CA GLY A 929 -10.94 0.60 20.24
C GLY A 929 -10.06 -0.59 19.86
N GLU A 930 -10.52 -1.80 20.20
CA GLU A 930 -9.82 -3.03 19.80
C GLU A 930 -10.05 -3.34 18.31
N ALA A 931 -9.13 -4.07 17.68
CA ALA A 931 -9.33 -4.50 16.29
C ALA A 931 -10.63 -5.32 16.14
N ILE A 932 -11.33 -5.16 15.01
CA ILE A 932 -12.61 -5.85 14.77
C ILE A 932 -12.41 -7.38 14.83
N VAL A 933 -13.00 -8.01 15.86
CA VAL A 933 -13.11 -9.47 15.98
C VAL A 933 -14.55 -9.88 15.73
N CYS A 934 -14.75 -10.74 14.72
CA CYS A 934 -16.08 -11.11 14.27
C CYS A 934 -16.78 -12.08 15.22
N GLY A 935 -17.88 -11.61 15.83
CA GLY A 935 -18.88 -12.41 16.54
C GLY A 935 -19.88 -13.08 15.59
N THR A 936 -20.94 -13.68 16.13
CA THR A 936 -21.98 -14.36 15.33
C THR A 936 -23.20 -13.48 15.05
N ASP A 937 -23.72 -12.83 16.09
CA ASP A 937 -24.87 -11.90 16.04
C ASP A 937 -24.96 -11.14 17.39
N PRO A 938 -24.64 -9.84 17.44
CA PRO A 938 -24.10 -9.03 16.35
C PRO A 938 -22.68 -9.47 15.93
N ALA A 939 -22.36 -9.34 14.65
CA ALA A 939 -21.09 -9.72 14.06
C ALA A 939 -19.96 -8.77 14.46
N ILE A 940 -20.27 -7.48 14.56
CA ILE A 940 -19.36 -6.45 15.09
C ILE A 940 -20.02 -5.87 16.34
N SER A 941 -19.31 -5.89 17.47
CA SER A 941 -19.85 -5.38 18.73
C SER A 941 -18.79 -4.86 19.70
N GLY A 942 -19.21 -4.03 20.64
CA GLY A 942 -18.32 -3.39 21.60
C GLY A 942 -17.67 -2.11 21.04
N VAL A 943 -16.57 -1.68 21.66
CA VAL A 943 -15.75 -0.56 21.18
C VAL A 943 -14.65 -1.12 20.29
N VAL A 944 -14.62 -0.70 19.03
CA VAL A 944 -13.70 -1.25 18.01
C VAL A 944 -13.01 -0.15 17.22
N ALA A 945 -11.77 -0.40 16.80
CA ALA A 945 -11.03 0.50 15.93
C ALA A 945 -11.65 0.55 14.52
N PRO A 946 -11.84 1.74 13.92
CA PRO A 946 -12.19 1.85 12.51
C PRO A 946 -11.05 1.35 11.61
N LEU A 947 -11.37 0.98 10.36
CA LEU A 947 -10.36 0.53 9.39
C LEU A 947 -9.36 1.65 9.02
N GLU A 948 -9.83 2.89 8.97
CA GLU A 948 -9.00 4.08 8.84
C GLU A 948 -9.19 4.97 10.08
N SER A 949 -8.12 5.61 10.55
CA SER A 949 -8.16 6.39 11.79
C SER A 949 -8.97 7.70 11.67
N PHE A 950 -9.67 8.06 12.75
CA PHE A 950 -10.37 9.33 12.92
C PHE A 950 -9.46 10.54 13.09
N THR A 951 -8.14 10.37 13.30
CA THR A 951 -7.19 11.49 13.30
C THR A 951 -7.24 12.30 12.01
N LYS A 952 -7.77 11.73 10.91
CA LYS A 952 -8.03 12.45 9.66
C LYS A 952 -8.98 13.64 9.82
N PHE A 953 -9.88 13.61 10.82
CA PHE A 953 -10.83 14.69 11.11
C PHE A 953 -10.26 15.74 12.08
N PHE A 954 -9.11 15.49 12.71
CA PHE A 954 -8.61 16.37 13.77
C PHE A 954 -8.20 17.73 13.21
N GLY A 955 -8.73 18.80 13.81
CA GLY A 955 -8.56 20.17 13.35
C GLY A 955 -9.55 20.62 12.26
N GLU A 956 -10.44 19.77 11.76
CA GLU A 956 -11.57 20.19 10.92
C GLU A 956 -12.63 20.93 11.75
N SER A 957 -13.49 21.71 11.07
CA SER A 957 -14.71 22.26 11.67
C SER A 957 -15.73 21.17 11.95
N SER A 958 -16.32 21.17 13.14
CA SER A 958 -17.46 20.29 13.46
C SER A 958 -18.74 20.70 12.72
N ARG A 959 -18.85 21.95 12.23
CA ARG A 959 -20.09 22.52 11.70
C ARG A 959 -20.46 21.96 10.33
N GLY A 960 -21.69 21.47 10.22
CA GLY A 960 -22.31 21.07 8.97
C GLY A 960 -22.90 19.65 9.01
N GLU A 961 -23.02 19.03 7.84
CA GLU A 961 -23.63 17.71 7.68
C GLU A 961 -22.58 16.59 7.76
N TRP A 962 -22.70 15.75 8.79
CA TRP A 962 -21.95 14.51 8.94
C TRP A 962 -22.75 13.35 8.37
N THR A 963 -22.18 12.62 7.42
CA THR A 963 -22.89 11.57 6.70
C THR A 963 -22.31 10.19 6.99
N LEU A 964 -23.11 9.30 7.57
CA LEU A 964 -22.85 7.86 7.58
C LEU A 964 -23.33 7.27 6.25
N VAL A 965 -22.40 6.74 5.46
CA VAL A 965 -22.67 6.05 4.20
C VAL A 965 -22.56 4.55 4.42
N VAL A 966 -23.62 3.82 4.08
CA VAL A 966 -23.67 2.35 4.10
C VAL A 966 -23.86 1.86 2.66
N GLU A 967 -22.82 1.25 2.11
CA GLU A 967 -22.83 0.64 0.78
C GLU A 967 -23.06 -0.86 0.93
N ASP A 968 -24.15 -1.39 0.37
CA ASP A 968 -24.36 -2.82 0.22
C ASP A 968 -23.92 -3.26 -1.19
N SER A 969 -22.86 -4.06 -1.23
CA SER A 969 -22.16 -4.45 -2.45
C SER A 969 -22.73 -5.68 -3.14
N PHE A 970 -23.69 -6.37 -2.51
CA PHE A 970 -24.27 -7.62 -3.00
C PHE A 970 -25.81 -7.54 -2.98
N ASP A 971 -26.46 -8.37 -3.79
CA ASP A 971 -27.91 -8.41 -3.93
C ASP A 971 -28.55 -9.56 -3.12
N PHE A 972 -29.87 -9.53 -2.92
CA PHE A 972 -30.75 -10.58 -2.35
C PHE A 972 -30.96 -10.59 -0.84
N ASP A 973 -30.24 -9.77 -0.08
CA ASP A 973 -30.50 -9.50 1.33
C ASP A 973 -30.42 -8.01 1.61
N GLY A 974 -31.01 -7.59 2.72
CA GLY A 974 -31.09 -6.19 3.08
C GLY A 974 -31.20 -6.04 4.59
N GLY A 975 -31.53 -4.83 5.02
CA GLY A 975 -31.41 -4.48 6.42
C GLY A 975 -31.94 -3.09 6.74
N ALA A 976 -31.43 -2.52 7.82
CA ALA A 976 -31.71 -1.15 8.19
C ALA A 976 -30.63 -0.58 9.10
N ILE A 977 -30.36 0.72 8.96
CA ILE A 977 -29.63 1.50 9.95
C ILE A 977 -30.62 1.76 11.10
N ASN A 978 -30.34 1.20 12.27
CA ASN A 978 -31.16 1.31 13.48
C ASN A 978 -30.61 2.32 14.49
N ALA A 979 -29.31 2.60 14.45
CA ALA A 979 -28.66 3.62 15.27
C ALA A 979 -27.48 4.26 14.55
N PHE A 980 -27.39 5.58 14.65
CA PHE A 980 -26.22 6.38 14.28
C PHE A 980 -26.11 7.52 15.30
N ASN A 981 -25.07 7.50 16.12
CA ASN A 981 -24.77 8.56 17.07
C ASN A 981 -23.30 8.96 16.90
N LEU A 982 -23.06 10.27 16.92
CA LEU A 982 -21.74 10.86 16.75
C LEU A 982 -21.40 11.64 18.02
N GLU A 983 -20.40 11.18 18.77
CA GLU A 983 -19.81 11.96 19.86
C GLU A 983 -18.61 12.72 19.29
N ILE A 984 -18.65 14.06 19.35
CA ILE A 984 -17.54 14.92 18.93
C ILE A 984 -16.96 15.58 20.18
N CYS A 985 -15.66 15.43 20.39
CA CYS A 985 -14.90 16.23 21.34
C CYS A 985 -14.13 17.31 20.59
N ALA A 986 -14.29 18.57 20.99
CA ALA A 986 -13.70 19.71 20.33
C ALA A 986 -13.22 20.76 21.32
N GLY A 987 -12.23 21.57 20.93
CA GLY A 987 -11.74 22.68 21.75
C GLY A 987 -12.77 23.81 21.82
N GLY A 988 -13.21 24.18 23.02
CA GLY A 988 -14.26 25.18 23.27
C GLY A 988 -15.52 24.59 23.92
N GLU A 989 -16.54 25.42 24.13
CA GLU A 989 -17.84 25.01 24.71
C GLU A 989 -18.90 24.89 23.61
N PHE A 990 -19.71 23.83 23.63
CA PHE A 990 -20.88 23.69 22.76
C PHE A 990 -22.00 24.60 23.26
N LEU A 991 -22.67 25.30 22.34
CA LEU A 991 -23.79 26.18 22.68
C LEU A 991 -25.06 25.35 23.01
N PRO A 992 -25.91 25.83 23.94
CA PRO A 992 -27.14 25.16 24.31
C PRO A 992 -28.24 25.38 23.24
N ASP A 993 -29.03 24.32 23.04
CA ASP A 993 -30.22 24.19 22.19
C ASP A 993 -31.11 23.19 22.93
N ILE A 994 -32.04 23.71 23.74
CA ILE A 994 -32.76 22.91 24.75
C ILE A 994 -33.80 22.01 24.10
N ASP A 995 -34.48 22.45 23.05
CA ASP A 995 -35.56 21.70 22.40
C ASP A 995 -35.12 20.95 21.13
N ASN A 996 -33.89 21.16 20.68
CA ASN A 996 -33.24 20.49 19.54
C ASN A 996 -33.93 20.75 18.20
N ASP A 997 -34.46 21.95 17.99
CA ASP A 997 -35.00 22.39 16.71
C ASP A 997 -33.93 22.93 15.74
N GLY A 998 -32.69 23.10 16.22
CA GLY A 998 -31.55 23.54 15.44
C GLY A 998 -31.36 25.07 15.40
N VAL A 999 -32.13 25.81 16.19
CA VAL A 999 -31.87 27.19 16.58
C VAL A 999 -31.27 27.19 17.99
N LEU A 1000 -30.20 27.95 18.22
CA LEU A 1000 -29.56 28.01 19.54
C LEU A 1000 -30.40 28.89 20.48
N ASP A 1001 -30.48 28.53 21.77
CA ASP A 1001 -31.30 29.21 22.80
C ASP A 1001 -31.16 30.75 22.81
N GLU A 1002 -29.99 31.28 22.44
CA GLU A 1002 -29.72 32.73 22.41
C GLU A 1002 -30.40 33.47 21.24
N ASN A 1003 -30.77 32.75 20.19
CA ASN A 1003 -31.39 33.26 18.97
C ASN A 1003 -32.77 32.64 18.72
N ASP A 1004 -33.27 31.85 19.68
CA ASP A 1004 -34.53 31.12 19.59
C ASP A 1004 -35.65 31.93 20.27
N ASN A 1005 -36.72 32.23 19.54
CA ASN A 1005 -37.91 32.90 20.07
C ASN A 1005 -38.87 31.95 20.82
N CYS A 1006 -38.62 30.64 20.79
CA CYS A 1006 -39.23 29.65 21.69
C CYS A 1006 -38.21 28.65 22.27
N PRO A 1007 -37.29 29.06 23.18
CA PRO A 1007 -36.13 28.27 23.66
C PRO A 1007 -36.39 26.90 24.29
N ILE A 1008 -37.63 26.47 24.44
CA ILE A 1008 -38.01 25.17 25.03
C ILE A 1008 -39.10 24.45 24.22
N THR A 1009 -39.53 25.03 23.11
CA THR A 1009 -40.62 24.54 22.25
C THR A 1009 -40.22 24.68 20.79
N ALA A 1010 -39.80 23.56 20.20
CA ALA A 1010 -39.25 23.52 18.85
C ALA A 1010 -40.09 24.26 17.79
N ASN A 1011 -39.49 25.24 17.13
CA ASN A 1011 -40.04 26.04 16.04
C ASN A 1011 -38.94 26.50 15.06
N GLU A 1012 -38.48 25.57 14.23
CA GLU A 1012 -37.39 25.80 13.26
C GLU A 1012 -37.60 27.02 12.34
N ASP A 1013 -38.85 27.48 12.12
CA ASP A 1013 -39.19 28.61 11.26
C ASP A 1013 -39.15 29.99 11.96
N GLN A 1014 -39.11 30.00 13.30
CA GLN A 1014 -39.00 31.18 14.13
C GLN A 1014 -40.08 32.24 13.82
N LEU A 1015 -41.31 31.79 13.50
CA LEU A 1015 -42.43 32.69 13.19
C LEU A 1015 -42.86 33.47 14.45
N ASP A 1016 -43.02 34.78 14.29
CA ASP A 1016 -43.37 35.76 15.33
C ASP A 1016 -44.23 36.85 14.66
N THR A 1017 -45.56 36.74 14.78
CA THR A 1017 -46.54 37.56 14.05
C THR A 1017 -46.52 39.01 14.52
N ASP A 1018 -46.36 39.26 15.83
CA ASP A 1018 -46.45 40.58 16.42
C ASP A 1018 -45.06 41.23 16.69
N ASN A 1019 -43.99 40.44 16.58
CA ASN A 1019 -42.59 40.80 16.78
C ASN A 1019 -42.22 41.19 18.21
N ASP A 1020 -42.86 40.60 19.22
CA ASP A 1020 -42.49 40.83 20.62
C ASP A 1020 -41.30 39.99 21.10
N GLY A 1021 -40.86 39.03 20.29
CA GLY A 1021 -39.75 38.12 20.55
C GLY A 1021 -40.14 36.79 21.17
N ILE A 1022 -41.43 36.50 21.31
CA ILE A 1022 -42.00 35.19 21.60
C ILE A 1022 -42.53 34.61 20.28
N GLY A 1023 -42.13 33.40 19.92
CA GLY A 1023 -42.64 32.78 18.69
C GLY A 1023 -44.08 32.32 18.84
N ASN A 1024 -44.85 32.34 17.76
CA ASN A 1024 -46.29 32.01 17.78
C ASN A 1024 -46.62 30.68 18.48
N ILE A 1025 -45.76 29.67 18.33
CA ILE A 1025 -46.03 28.35 18.93
C ILE A 1025 -45.96 28.35 20.46
N CYS A 1026 -45.30 29.36 21.04
CA CYS A 1026 -45.13 29.53 22.48
C CYS A 1026 -45.72 30.85 23.01
N ASP A 1027 -46.40 31.60 22.16
CA ASP A 1027 -47.27 32.72 22.53
C ASP A 1027 -48.70 32.22 22.79
N GLU A 1028 -49.45 32.92 23.64
CA GLU A 1028 -50.88 32.68 23.86
C GLU A 1028 -51.77 33.73 23.15
N ASP A 1029 -51.18 34.80 22.62
CA ASP A 1029 -51.82 35.94 21.93
C ASP A 1029 -50.92 36.39 20.76
N ASP A 1030 -51.02 35.68 19.63
CA ASP A 1030 -50.10 35.74 18.48
C ASP A 1030 -50.05 37.13 17.80
N ASP A 1031 -51.06 37.98 17.97
CA ASP A 1031 -51.10 39.32 17.38
C ASP A 1031 -51.10 40.48 18.40
N ASN A 1032 -51.10 40.12 19.69
CA ASN A 1032 -50.98 40.99 20.85
C ASN A 1032 -52.05 42.09 20.91
N ASP A 1033 -53.27 41.79 20.46
CA ASP A 1033 -54.41 42.72 20.56
C ASP A 1033 -55.09 42.74 21.94
N GLY A 1034 -54.73 41.77 22.80
CA GLY A 1034 -55.24 41.59 24.15
C GLY A 1034 -56.35 40.55 24.30
N VAL A 1035 -56.63 39.77 23.24
CA VAL A 1035 -57.51 38.60 23.23
C VAL A 1035 -56.66 37.37 22.94
N LEU A 1036 -56.72 36.35 23.79
CA LEU A 1036 -55.94 35.13 23.59
C LEU A 1036 -56.43 34.37 22.36
N ASP A 1037 -55.53 33.74 21.60
CA ASP A 1037 -55.83 33.01 20.35
C ASP A 1037 -57.00 32.03 20.43
N VAL A 1038 -57.19 31.42 21.62
CA VAL A 1038 -58.27 30.45 21.86
C VAL A 1038 -59.66 31.07 21.90
N ASP A 1039 -59.74 32.38 22.16
CA ASP A 1039 -60.95 33.18 22.27
C ASP A 1039 -61.01 34.28 21.18
N ASP A 1040 -60.00 34.34 20.30
CA ASP A 1040 -59.85 35.35 19.24
C ASP A 1040 -60.45 34.86 17.91
N ASN A 1041 -61.31 35.68 17.30
CA ASN A 1041 -61.86 35.42 15.98
C ASN A 1041 -60.95 35.84 14.81
N CYS A 1042 -59.84 36.53 15.09
CA CYS A 1042 -58.74 36.79 14.15
C CYS A 1042 -57.35 36.58 14.79
N PRO A 1043 -56.95 35.35 15.17
CA PRO A 1043 -55.74 35.08 15.98
C PRO A 1043 -54.38 35.57 15.43
N LEU A 1044 -54.33 36.10 14.21
CA LEU A 1044 -53.09 36.57 13.57
C LEU A 1044 -53.25 38.02 13.07
N THR A 1045 -54.35 38.71 13.39
CA THR A 1045 -54.65 40.05 12.89
C THR A 1045 -55.43 40.86 13.93
N ALA A 1046 -54.69 41.72 14.63
CA ALA A 1046 -55.17 42.43 15.79
C ALA A 1046 -56.53 43.13 15.59
N ASN A 1047 -57.54 42.67 16.32
CA ASN A 1047 -58.90 43.17 16.32
C ASN A 1047 -59.55 43.09 17.72
N ALA A 1048 -58.97 43.77 18.70
CA ALA A 1048 -59.38 43.73 20.12
C ALA A 1048 -60.88 43.99 20.45
N ASN A 1049 -61.66 44.46 19.46
CA ASN A 1049 -63.10 44.65 19.58
C ASN A 1049 -63.91 43.37 19.27
N GLN A 1050 -63.30 42.36 18.65
CA GLN A 1050 -63.86 41.06 18.28
C GLN A 1050 -65.20 41.23 17.55
N LEU A 1051 -65.25 42.20 16.62
CA LEU A 1051 -66.41 42.38 15.77
C LEU A 1051 -66.50 41.20 14.80
N ASP A 1052 -67.70 40.66 14.67
CA ASP A 1052 -68.09 39.52 13.85
C ASP A 1052 -69.56 39.76 13.50
N ASN A 1053 -69.78 40.44 12.39
CA ASN A 1053 -71.05 41.05 12.04
C ASN A 1053 -72.07 39.99 11.57
N ASP A 1054 -71.62 38.87 11.00
CA ASP A 1054 -72.47 37.75 10.60
C ASP A 1054 -72.53 36.57 11.59
N ASN A 1055 -71.64 36.55 12.59
CA ASN A 1055 -71.48 35.54 13.63
C ASN A 1055 -71.03 34.16 13.12
N ASP A 1056 -70.18 34.10 12.09
CA ASP A 1056 -69.62 32.85 11.57
C ASP A 1056 -68.37 32.36 12.36
N GLY A 1057 -67.82 33.23 13.20
CA GLY A 1057 -66.65 32.97 14.05
C GLY A 1057 -65.32 33.48 13.48
N ILE A 1058 -65.33 34.12 12.32
CA ILE A 1058 -64.24 34.92 11.76
C ILE A 1058 -64.56 36.40 12.07
N GLY A 1059 -63.57 37.18 12.49
CA GLY A 1059 -63.82 38.60 12.78
C GLY A 1059 -63.80 39.46 11.52
N ASP A 1060 -64.57 40.56 11.51
CA ASP A 1060 -64.71 41.49 10.37
C ASP A 1060 -63.36 41.96 9.79
N VAL A 1061 -62.29 41.98 10.61
CA VAL A 1061 -60.96 42.44 10.18
C VAL A 1061 -60.21 41.37 9.37
N CYS A 1062 -60.56 40.10 9.54
CA CYS A 1062 -59.99 38.95 8.84
C CYS A 1062 -61.03 38.17 8.00
N ASP A 1063 -62.27 38.67 7.91
CA ASP A 1063 -63.29 38.24 6.97
C ASP A 1063 -63.25 39.11 5.68
N GLU A 1064 -63.71 38.57 4.56
CA GLU A 1064 -63.83 39.27 3.28
C GLU A 1064 -65.30 39.61 2.90
N ASP A 1065 -66.28 39.11 3.67
CA ASP A 1065 -67.74 39.28 3.46
C ASP A 1065 -68.45 39.41 4.83
N ASP A 1066 -68.38 40.60 5.44
CA ASP A 1066 -68.74 40.88 6.85
C ASP A 1066 -70.23 40.62 7.18
N ASP A 1067 -71.12 40.50 6.20
CA ASP A 1067 -72.54 40.21 6.43
C ASP A 1067 -73.04 38.90 5.81
N ASN A 1068 -72.13 38.16 5.17
CA ASN A 1068 -72.32 36.86 4.54
C ASN A 1068 -73.53 36.79 3.61
N ASP A 1069 -73.86 37.89 2.92
CA ASP A 1069 -74.94 37.90 1.93
C ASP A 1069 -74.52 37.31 0.57
N GLY A 1070 -73.21 37.08 0.40
CA GLY A 1070 -72.58 36.51 -0.78
C GLY A 1070 -71.98 37.55 -1.74
N VAL A 1071 -71.85 38.81 -1.31
CA VAL A 1071 -71.15 39.89 -2.00
C VAL A 1071 -70.00 40.37 -1.11
N LEU A 1072 -68.75 40.25 -1.58
CA LEU A 1072 -67.58 40.70 -0.81
C LEU A 1072 -67.67 42.19 -0.48
N ASP A 1073 -67.20 42.60 0.70
CA ASP A 1073 -67.35 43.97 1.23
C ASP A 1073 -66.88 45.07 0.27
N VAL A 1074 -65.86 44.75 -0.53
CA VAL A 1074 -65.28 45.67 -1.52
C VAL A 1074 -66.25 46.02 -2.65
N ASP A 1075 -67.24 45.17 -2.92
CA ASP A 1075 -68.25 45.30 -3.96
C ASP A 1075 -69.67 45.50 -3.39
N ASP A 1076 -69.83 45.52 -2.07
CA ASP A 1076 -71.12 45.62 -1.37
C ASP A 1076 -71.52 47.10 -1.08
N ASN A 1077 -72.76 47.48 -1.42
CA ASN A 1077 -73.32 48.80 -1.12
C ASN A 1077 -73.95 48.93 0.28
N CYS A 1078 -74.01 47.83 1.05
CA CYS A 1078 -74.25 47.76 2.48
C CYS A 1078 -73.37 46.68 3.14
N PRO A 1079 -72.03 46.84 3.23
CA PRO A 1079 -71.09 45.76 3.68
C PRO A 1079 -71.37 45.13 5.04
N LEU A 1080 -72.18 45.75 5.89
CA LEU A 1080 -72.50 45.25 7.22
C LEU A 1080 -73.99 44.85 7.35
N THR A 1081 -74.76 44.86 6.28
CA THR A 1081 -76.21 44.62 6.32
C THR A 1081 -76.69 43.91 5.07
N ALA A 1082 -76.83 42.59 5.21
CA ALA A 1082 -77.15 41.68 4.13
C ALA A 1082 -78.26 42.18 3.19
N ASN A 1083 -77.88 42.43 1.94
CA ASN A 1083 -78.72 42.78 0.82
C ASN A 1083 -78.16 42.25 -0.50
N ALA A 1084 -78.14 40.94 -0.66
CA ALA A 1084 -77.64 40.26 -1.87
C ALA A 1084 -78.26 40.73 -3.21
N ASP A 1085 -79.35 41.51 -3.20
CA ASP A 1085 -79.94 42.13 -4.39
C ASP A 1085 -79.37 43.52 -4.75
N GLN A 1086 -78.61 44.14 -3.83
CA GLN A 1086 -77.88 45.39 -3.95
C GLN A 1086 -78.78 46.55 -4.44
N LEU A 1087 -80.06 46.55 -4.03
CA LEU A 1087 -81.02 47.56 -4.46
C LEU A 1087 -80.67 48.96 -3.93
N ASP A 1088 -80.60 49.95 -4.82
CA ASP A 1088 -80.36 51.36 -4.50
C ASP A 1088 -81.33 52.22 -5.33
N SER A 1089 -82.43 52.64 -4.70
CA SER A 1089 -83.58 53.26 -5.37
C SER A 1089 -83.34 54.72 -5.77
N ASP A 1090 -82.45 55.44 -5.08
CA ASP A 1090 -82.13 56.84 -5.38
C ASP A 1090 -80.76 57.04 -6.05
N ASN A 1091 -79.98 55.95 -6.17
CA ASN A 1091 -78.70 55.80 -6.86
C ASN A 1091 -77.57 56.63 -6.26
N ASP A 1092 -77.51 56.73 -4.93
CA ASP A 1092 -76.45 57.46 -4.24
C ASP A 1092 -75.24 56.58 -3.86
N GLY A 1093 -75.34 55.26 -4.05
CA GLY A 1093 -74.32 54.27 -3.74
C GLY A 1093 -74.46 53.60 -2.38
N VAL A 1094 -75.50 53.91 -1.62
CA VAL A 1094 -75.89 53.22 -0.38
C VAL A 1094 -77.12 52.36 -0.67
N GLY A 1095 -77.09 51.08 -0.27
CA GLY A 1095 -78.24 50.21 -0.50
C GLY A 1095 -79.47 50.63 0.30
N ASP A 1096 -80.67 50.45 -0.27
CA ASP A 1096 -81.96 50.83 0.32
C ASP A 1096 -82.16 50.30 1.75
N VAL A 1097 -81.52 49.18 2.10
CA VAL A 1097 -81.62 48.57 3.43
C VAL A 1097 -80.82 49.36 4.48
N CYS A 1098 -79.67 49.92 4.11
CA CYS A 1098 -78.79 50.69 4.99
C CYS A 1098 -78.89 52.22 4.80
N ASP A 1099 -79.71 52.70 3.87
CA ASP A 1099 -80.02 54.13 3.69
C ASP A 1099 -81.07 54.65 4.70
N GLU A 1100 -80.80 55.79 5.35
CA GLU A 1100 -81.66 56.41 6.38
C GLU A 1100 -82.40 57.69 5.93
N ASP A 1101 -82.16 58.22 4.72
CA ASP A 1101 -82.66 59.53 4.30
C ASP A 1101 -84.16 59.52 3.88
N VAL A 1102 -84.93 60.55 4.28
CA VAL A 1102 -86.37 60.70 3.92
C VAL A 1102 -86.55 61.71 2.80
N LEU A 1103 -86.88 61.25 1.59
CA LEU A 1103 -87.01 62.09 0.40
C LEU A 1103 -88.48 62.40 0.05
N VAL A 1104 -88.81 63.69 0.01
CA VAL A 1104 -90.19 64.18 -0.24
C VAL A 1104 -90.37 64.64 -1.69
N SER A 1105 -91.22 63.97 -2.46
CA SER A 1105 -91.54 64.42 -3.83
C SER A 1105 -92.25 65.78 -3.85
N GLU A 1106 -91.82 66.69 -4.74
CA GLU A 1106 -92.35 68.06 -4.78
C GLU A 1106 -93.58 68.25 -5.67
N ALA A 1107 -94.06 67.22 -6.38
CA ALA A 1107 -95.21 67.32 -7.27
C ALA A 1107 -96.01 66.02 -7.39
N ILE A 1108 -97.32 66.16 -7.63
CA ILE A 1108 -98.20 65.05 -8.01
C ILE A 1108 -99.05 65.40 -9.22
N THR A 1109 -99.36 64.38 -10.03
CA THR A 1109 -100.22 64.52 -11.22
C THR A 1109 -101.34 63.47 -11.22
N PRO A 1110 -102.40 63.62 -10.40
CA PRO A 1110 -103.45 62.59 -10.27
C PRO A 1110 -104.37 62.49 -11.50
N ASN A 1111 -103.85 62.02 -12.64
CA ASN A 1111 -104.54 61.92 -13.92
C ASN A 1111 -105.10 60.49 -14.18
N GLY A 1112 -104.74 59.51 -13.33
CA GLY A 1112 -105.16 58.12 -13.42
C GLY A 1112 -104.30 57.24 -14.34
N ASP A 1113 -103.06 57.64 -14.64
CA ASP A 1113 -102.11 56.86 -15.45
C ASP A 1113 -101.26 55.86 -14.65
N GLY A 1114 -101.38 55.84 -13.32
CA GLY A 1114 -100.62 55.00 -12.41
C GLY A 1114 -99.25 55.57 -12.04
N ILE A 1115 -98.87 56.75 -12.55
CA ILE A 1115 -97.56 57.38 -12.35
C ILE A 1115 -97.76 58.70 -11.59
N ASN A 1116 -97.17 58.81 -10.39
CA ASN A 1116 -97.28 60.00 -9.52
C ASN A 1116 -98.73 60.45 -9.28
N ASP A 1117 -99.65 59.49 -9.30
CA ASP A 1117 -101.07 59.68 -9.00
C ASP A 1117 -101.31 59.98 -7.51
N THR A 1118 -100.40 59.53 -6.66
CA THR A 1118 -100.34 59.81 -5.23
C THR A 1118 -99.03 60.50 -4.88
N TRP A 1119 -99.02 61.21 -3.75
CA TRP A 1119 -97.81 61.83 -3.22
C TRP A 1119 -96.91 60.78 -2.59
N ARG A 1120 -95.66 60.67 -3.07
CA ARG A 1120 -94.68 59.72 -2.54
C ARG A 1120 -93.62 60.42 -1.71
N ILE A 1121 -93.32 59.82 -0.58
CA ILE A 1121 -92.24 60.16 0.32
C ILE A 1121 -91.47 58.87 0.55
N ILE A 1122 -90.22 58.82 0.11
CA ILE A 1122 -89.35 57.64 0.24
C ILE A 1122 -88.95 57.52 1.71
N ASN A 1123 -88.86 56.30 2.22
CA ASN A 1123 -88.53 55.96 3.61
C ASN A 1123 -89.54 56.47 4.68
N ILE A 1124 -90.72 56.97 4.27
CA ILE A 1124 -91.73 57.46 5.24
C ILE A 1124 -92.31 56.35 6.11
N GLU A 1125 -92.34 55.12 5.61
CA GLU A 1125 -92.78 53.92 6.31
C GLU A 1125 -91.92 53.59 7.54
N ARG A 1126 -90.65 54.03 7.58
CA ARG A 1126 -89.78 53.93 8.77
C ARG A 1126 -90.29 54.79 9.93
N TYR A 1127 -91.17 55.76 9.65
CA TYR A 1127 -91.73 56.70 10.62
C TYR A 1127 -93.26 56.50 10.75
N PRO A 1128 -93.74 55.40 11.36
CA PRO A 1128 -95.17 55.04 11.37
C PRO A 1128 -96.05 56.01 12.16
N ASN A 1129 -95.44 56.84 13.02
CA ASN A 1129 -96.14 57.87 13.79
C ASN A 1129 -96.10 59.25 13.10
N ALA A 1130 -95.47 59.35 11.92
CA ALA A 1130 -95.27 60.61 11.23
C ALA A 1130 -96.61 61.31 10.94
N VAL A 1131 -96.67 62.60 11.22
CA VAL A 1131 -97.84 63.45 11.00
C VAL A 1131 -97.56 64.38 9.83
N ILE A 1132 -98.34 64.23 8.77
CA ILE A 1132 -98.24 65.05 7.57
C ILE A 1132 -99.44 65.97 7.48
N SER A 1133 -99.20 67.26 7.26
CA SER A 1133 -100.23 68.28 7.13
C SER A 1133 -100.01 69.14 5.89
N VAL A 1134 -101.07 69.41 5.12
CA VAL A 1134 -101.03 70.17 3.86
C VAL A 1134 -102.03 71.32 3.90
N TYR A 1135 -101.59 72.51 3.48
CA TYR A 1135 -102.33 73.77 3.60
C TYR A 1135 -102.50 74.46 2.24
N ASN A 1136 -103.66 75.10 2.03
CA ASN A 1136 -103.86 75.98 0.87
C ASN A 1136 -103.27 77.38 1.09
N ARG A 1137 -103.23 78.19 0.04
CA ARG A 1137 -102.64 79.55 0.06
C ARG A 1137 -103.28 80.52 1.05
N SER A 1138 -104.49 80.25 1.53
CA SER A 1138 -105.14 81.06 2.57
C SER A 1138 -104.82 80.58 3.99
N GLY A 1139 -103.90 79.62 4.14
CA GLY A 1139 -103.48 79.05 5.42
C GLY A 1139 -104.44 78.01 6.00
N ASN A 1140 -105.45 77.58 5.24
CA ASN A 1140 -106.39 76.57 5.71
C ASN A 1140 -105.85 75.16 5.40
N GLU A 1141 -105.89 74.27 6.40
CA GLU A 1141 -105.54 72.86 6.23
C GLU A 1141 -106.51 72.18 5.25
N VAL A 1142 -105.95 71.48 4.26
CA VAL A 1142 -106.71 70.75 3.23
C VAL A 1142 -106.54 69.24 3.33
N TYR A 1143 -105.43 68.77 3.90
CA TYR A 1143 -105.16 67.36 4.17
C TYR A 1143 -104.30 67.22 5.43
N ARG A 1144 -104.55 66.16 6.20
CA ARG A 1144 -103.71 65.77 7.34
C ARG A 1144 -103.84 64.26 7.57
N ALA A 1145 -102.71 63.60 7.76
CA ALA A 1145 -102.61 62.18 8.05
C ALA A 1145 -101.59 61.93 9.17
N THR A 1146 -101.79 60.84 9.91
CA THR A 1146 -100.83 60.26 10.85
C THR A 1146 -100.57 58.84 10.37
N GLY A 1147 -99.31 58.45 10.25
CA GLY A 1147 -98.91 57.19 9.61
C GLY A 1147 -99.22 57.21 8.11
N TYR A 1148 -98.61 58.14 7.38
CA TYR A 1148 -98.85 58.33 5.96
C TYR A 1148 -98.29 57.18 5.12
N ASN A 1149 -99.10 56.61 4.22
CA ASN A 1149 -98.74 55.43 3.43
C ASN A 1149 -98.64 55.73 1.92
N ASN A 1150 -98.20 56.95 1.55
CA ASN A 1150 -98.01 57.34 0.16
C ASN A 1150 -99.28 57.21 -0.73
N ASP A 1151 -100.45 57.43 -0.13
CA ASP A 1151 -101.76 57.11 -0.71
C ASP A 1151 -102.60 58.35 -1.07
N TRP A 1152 -102.07 59.55 -0.83
CA TRP A 1152 -102.84 60.79 -1.06
C TRP A 1152 -102.79 61.26 -2.51
N ASN A 1153 -103.95 61.25 -3.17
CA ASN A 1153 -104.12 61.62 -4.58
C ASN A 1153 -104.63 63.07 -4.81
N GLY A 1154 -104.33 63.98 -3.89
CA GLY A 1154 -104.67 65.41 -4.04
C GLY A 1154 -106.16 65.73 -3.90
N VAL A 1155 -106.92 64.94 -3.13
CA VAL A 1155 -108.32 65.23 -2.77
C VAL A 1155 -108.44 65.82 -1.36
N TYR A 1156 -109.49 66.58 -1.09
CA TYR A 1156 -109.78 67.06 0.27
C TYR A 1156 -110.03 65.88 1.23
N ARG A 1157 -109.62 66.04 2.49
CA ARG A 1157 -109.86 65.03 3.53
C ARG A 1157 -111.34 64.71 3.77
N SER A 1158 -112.19 65.73 3.78
CA SER A 1158 -113.60 65.61 4.21
C SER A 1158 -114.60 65.37 3.09
N ARG A 1159 -114.15 65.39 1.82
CA ARG A 1159 -115.02 65.23 0.66
C ARG A 1159 -114.22 64.76 -0.55
N SER A 1160 -114.84 63.96 -1.40
CA SER A 1160 -114.23 63.34 -2.58
C SER A 1160 -113.96 64.31 -3.75
N GLU A 1161 -113.89 65.62 -3.51
CA GLU A 1161 -113.55 66.61 -4.53
C GLU A 1161 -112.03 66.78 -4.61
N ARG A 1162 -111.52 66.87 -5.84
CA ARG A 1162 -110.12 67.19 -6.13
C ARG A 1162 -109.79 68.62 -5.73
N LEU A 1163 -108.60 68.81 -5.16
CA LEU A 1163 -108.07 70.15 -4.91
C LEU A 1163 -107.89 70.92 -6.22
N PRO A 1164 -108.06 72.24 -6.27
CA PRO A 1164 -107.70 73.01 -7.45
C PRO A 1164 -106.23 72.84 -7.82
N LYS A 1165 -105.90 72.87 -9.12
CA LYS A 1165 -104.51 72.88 -9.56
C LYS A 1165 -103.76 74.06 -8.93
N GLY A 1166 -102.57 73.80 -8.40
CA GLY A 1166 -101.74 74.81 -7.76
C GLY A 1166 -100.81 74.27 -6.68
N SER A 1167 -100.08 75.19 -6.05
CA SER A 1167 -99.11 74.87 -4.99
C SER A 1167 -99.78 74.85 -3.62
N TYR A 1168 -99.40 73.87 -2.82
CA TYR A 1168 -99.80 73.65 -1.44
C TYR A 1168 -98.57 73.55 -0.55
N TYR A 1169 -98.67 74.02 0.69
CA TYR A 1169 -97.56 73.99 1.63
C TYR A 1169 -97.71 72.75 2.52
N TYR A 1170 -96.65 71.96 2.67
CA TYR A 1170 -96.65 70.78 3.51
C TYR A 1170 -95.72 70.93 4.72
N GLN A 1171 -96.08 70.21 5.79
CA GLN A 1171 -95.26 70.02 6.98
C GLN A 1171 -95.33 68.53 7.37
N ILE A 1172 -94.19 67.96 7.71
CA ILE A 1172 -94.03 66.58 8.16
C ILE A 1172 -93.30 66.63 9.51
N ASP A 1173 -93.94 66.05 10.51
CA ASP A 1173 -93.40 65.73 11.83
C ASP A 1173 -93.16 64.23 11.82
N LEU A 1174 -91.91 63.79 11.69
CA LEU A 1174 -91.55 62.38 11.57
C LEU A 1174 -91.80 61.63 12.88
N SER A 1175 -91.63 62.29 14.02
CA SER A 1175 -91.79 61.69 15.36
C SER A 1175 -93.26 61.59 15.84
N GLY A 1176 -94.13 62.46 15.30
CA GLY A 1176 -95.50 62.68 15.79
C GLY A 1176 -95.59 63.46 17.11
N GLY A 1177 -94.47 63.99 17.61
CA GLY A 1177 -94.33 64.68 18.89
C GLY A 1177 -94.64 66.19 18.86
N GLY A 1178 -94.91 66.74 17.68
CA GLY A 1178 -95.27 68.15 17.48
C GLY A 1178 -94.15 69.05 16.99
N GLU A 1179 -92.95 68.53 16.74
CA GLU A 1179 -91.85 69.26 16.08
C GLU A 1179 -91.91 69.03 14.56
N ILE A 1180 -91.62 70.04 13.75
CA ILE A 1180 -91.69 69.90 12.28
C ILE A 1180 -90.29 69.69 11.72
N ASP A 1181 -90.02 68.46 11.30
CA ASP A 1181 -88.73 68.03 10.75
C ASP A 1181 -88.57 68.48 9.30
N LEU A 1182 -89.60 68.24 8.46
CA LEU A 1182 -89.56 68.58 7.04
C LEU A 1182 -90.73 69.51 6.67
N LYS A 1183 -90.46 70.47 5.80
CA LYS A 1183 -91.49 71.37 5.29
C LYS A 1183 -91.12 71.90 3.91
N GLY A 1184 -92.11 72.09 3.08
CA GLY A 1184 -91.87 72.50 1.70
C GLY A 1184 -93.16 72.78 0.95
N TRP A 1185 -93.06 72.80 -0.37
CA TRP A 1185 -94.20 72.99 -1.26
C TRP A 1185 -94.41 71.75 -2.10
N ILE A 1186 -95.67 71.38 -2.27
CA ILE A 1186 -96.10 70.37 -3.23
C ILE A 1186 -96.95 71.02 -4.31
N TYR A 1187 -96.66 70.73 -5.57
CA TYR A 1187 -97.44 71.20 -6.70
C TYR A 1187 -98.40 70.13 -7.20
N ILE A 1188 -99.70 70.46 -7.23
CA ILE A 1188 -100.75 69.56 -7.74
C ILE A 1188 -101.15 70.00 -9.14
N THR A 1189 -101.02 69.08 -10.10
CA THR A 1189 -101.58 69.21 -11.46
C THR A 1189 -102.41 67.97 -11.80
N TYR A 1190 -103.17 68.01 -12.89
CA TYR A 1190 -104.02 66.89 -13.36
C TYR A 1190 -103.93 66.75 -14.87
#